data_AF-A0A3S1BJH8-F1
#
_entry.id   AF-A0A3S1BJH8-F1
#
_cell.length_a   1.000
_cell.length_b   1.000
_cell.length_c   1.000
_cell.angle_alpha   90.00
_cell.angle_beta   90.00
_cell.angle_gamma   90.00
#
_symmetry.space_group_name_H-M   'P 1'
#
loop_
_entity.id
_entity.type
_entity.pdbx_description
1 polymer ?
#
loop_
_entity_poly.entity_id
_entity_poly.type
_entity_poly.pdbx_seq_one_letter_code
_entity_poly.pdbx_strand_id
1 'polypeptide(L)'
;MNHITSLKRSNQSSAGPDGISYQFLTHLPDTCLEVLLNIFNSIWETGIIPPSWKEATIIPIPKPNKDTSDPKSYRPIALTSCLCKTLERMVNSRLVWVLETQGLISKYQCGFREDHSTLDHLVRFETFVREALARKKQVLAVFFDLEKAYDTTWKHGILTDLHELEFRGKLPIFIQNFLSDRHFRVRSGSQYSDSYRQENGVPQGSILSPILFNLKINNIMKSVSSNANASLFVDDFALYIEGKHLQHLERTMQLCINKVHNWVSNNGFKFSILKTTCVHFHRQRIFKEPLIKLDGQPVPVKTEAKFLGVLFDNKLSFEPHIMALKRKCQKALNILRVVGHTDWGADRETLLKLYRTLVRSKLDYGSIVYGSAKKHILKTLDPIHHQGLRIALGAFRTSPIQSLYAESGEPSLEHRRLKLSLNYAAKLNSMPENPGFESLTDSSPIEFFETKKSGPSFGARLQNHLEKIETKYENIDNIKVRKPPPWEQYNVKFDTSLTEFEKGNTNALVLQKEFLNLKEQYNEHYEIYTDGSKQDHKVAAAFFLPDDPGDSVSARLRDYSSVYSAELEAILMAMKMVKSKLSRRKRHFAVFVDSLSALQALENRHFKNKNKAQHKLPTNRRVMIPKRRWSTLSRKLTLMSMETTFMKPLSHTWVKQASRPTSYYYARTKQVSKRTWYQAKQARKPANHTKPGIRSQPYYVPIRKR
;
A
#
# COMPACT_ATOMS: atom_id res chain seq x y z
N MET A 1 8.48 13.96 22.72
CA MET A 1 8.59 12.72 21.91
C MET A 1 7.29 11.93 22.13
N ASN A 2 6.58 11.38 21.12
CA ASN A 2 5.28 10.70 21.38
C ASN A 2 5.44 9.17 21.41
N HIS A 3 5.80 8.63 22.57
CA HIS A 3 6.08 7.20 22.78
C HIS A 3 4.81 6.34 22.64
N ILE A 4 3.62 6.85 23.00
CA ILE A 4 2.33 6.16 22.85
C ILE A 4 2.06 5.74 21.40
N THR A 5 2.28 6.65 20.45
CA THR A 5 2.14 6.32 19.02
C THR A 5 3.14 5.29 18.52
N SER A 6 4.30 5.18 19.18
CA SER A 6 5.34 4.21 18.83
C SER A 6 5.02 2.82 19.41
N LEU A 7 4.46 2.77 20.62
CA LEU A 7 3.95 1.55 21.25
C LEU A 7 2.73 0.99 20.51
N LYS A 8 1.77 1.82 20.08
CA LYS A 8 0.66 1.35 19.22
C LYS A 8 1.11 0.73 17.88
N ARG A 9 2.36 0.97 17.44
CA ARG A 9 2.94 0.41 16.22
C ARG A 9 3.77 -0.85 16.46
N SER A 10 4.02 -1.28 17.70
CA SER A 10 4.80 -2.48 17.98
C SER A 10 4.00 -3.74 17.67
N ASN A 11 4.60 -4.68 16.95
CA ASN A 11 4.07 -6.04 16.84
C ASN A 11 4.56 -6.83 18.07
N GLN A 12 3.77 -7.79 18.56
CA GLN A 12 4.23 -8.73 19.57
C GLN A 12 5.48 -9.45 19.05
N SER A 13 6.59 -9.31 19.76
CA SER A 13 7.88 -9.93 19.43
C SER A 13 8.54 -10.48 20.69
N SER A 14 9.48 -11.40 20.50
CA SER A 14 10.34 -11.89 21.58
C SER A 14 11.13 -10.74 22.22
N ALA A 15 11.30 -10.83 23.54
CA ALA A 15 12.06 -9.87 24.34
C ALA A 15 13.56 -9.92 24.04
N GLY A 16 14.25 -8.84 24.38
CA GLY A 16 15.72 -8.78 24.35
C GLY A 16 16.35 -9.46 25.57
N PRO A 17 17.65 -9.20 25.81
CA PRO A 17 18.37 -9.71 26.99
C PRO A 17 17.77 -9.27 28.33
N ASP A 18 17.03 -8.17 28.34
CA ASP A 18 16.35 -7.58 29.51
C ASP A 18 15.05 -8.28 29.90
N GLY A 19 14.52 -9.20 29.07
CA GLY A 19 13.28 -9.92 29.33
C GLY A 19 12.00 -9.06 29.21
N ILE A 20 12.13 -7.77 28.88
CA ILE A 20 10.98 -6.86 28.77
C ILE A 20 10.34 -7.01 27.39
N SER A 21 9.08 -7.45 27.36
CA SER A 21 8.29 -7.58 26.13
C SER A 21 7.46 -6.33 25.85
N TYR A 22 6.95 -6.19 24.61
CA TYR A 22 6.03 -5.10 24.28
C TYR A 22 4.71 -5.15 25.07
N GLN A 23 4.28 -6.33 25.54
CA GLN A 23 3.05 -6.46 26.35
C GLN A 23 3.18 -5.70 27.67
N PHE A 24 4.35 -5.76 28.32
CA PHE A 24 4.61 -4.96 29.52
C PHE A 24 4.44 -3.48 29.22
N LEU A 25 5.03 -3.00 28.11
CA LEU A 25 4.99 -1.58 27.74
C LEU A 25 3.58 -1.09 27.37
N THR A 26 2.76 -1.93 26.75
CA THR A 26 1.38 -1.55 26.36
C THR A 26 0.41 -1.50 27.53
N HIS A 27 0.74 -2.13 28.66
CA HIS A 27 -0.09 -2.16 29.87
C HIS A 27 0.46 -1.25 31.00
N LEU A 28 1.47 -0.43 30.72
CA LEU A 28 1.96 0.56 31.69
C LEU A 28 0.90 1.66 31.93
N PRO A 29 0.70 2.10 33.19
CA PRO A 29 -0.07 3.30 33.49
C PRO A 29 0.52 4.56 32.85
N ASP A 30 -0.32 5.57 32.62
CA ASP A 30 0.10 6.84 31.99
C ASP A 30 1.26 7.52 32.73
N THR A 31 1.28 7.46 34.06
CA THR A 31 2.39 8.00 34.88
C THR A 31 3.71 7.31 34.59
N CYS A 32 3.71 5.98 34.40
CA CYS A 32 4.91 5.23 34.04
C CYS A 32 5.37 5.51 32.61
N LEU A 33 4.40 5.72 31.71
CA LEU A 33 4.65 6.12 30.32
C LEU A 33 5.30 7.52 30.23
N GLU A 34 4.92 8.46 31.10
CA GLU A 34 5.57 9.76 31.24
C GLU A 34 7.01 9.64 31.75
N VAL A 35 7.26 8.80 32.76
CA VAL A 35 8.63 8.52 33.23
C VAL A 35 9.49 7.94 32.11
N LEU A 36 8.96 6.96 31.38
CA LEU A 36 9.64 6.37 30.23
C LEU A 36 9.95 7.41 29.15
N LEU A 37 9.03 8.34 28.90
CA LEU A 37 9.24 9.46 28.00
C LEU A 37 10.38 10.36 28.46
N ASN A 38 10.44 10.68 29.76
CA ASN A 38 11.50 11.50 30.32
C ASN A 38 12.87 10.82 30.16
N ILE A 39 12.94 9.49 30.36
CA ILE A 39 14.14 8.70 30.07
C ILE A 39 14.53 8.83 28.58
N PHE A 40 13.59 8.64 27.66
CA PHE A 40 13.86 8.77 26.22
C PHE A 40 14.32 10.18 25.82
N ASN A 41 13.72 11.22 26.40
CA ASN A 41 14.15 12.59 26.17
C ASN A 41 15.57 12.81 26.73
N SER A 42 15.87 12.34 27.93
CA SER A 42 17.22 12.43 28.52
C SER A 42 18.28 11.75 27.65
N ILE A 43 18.00 10.55 27.14
CA ILE A 43 18.88 9.85 26.19
C ILE A 43 19.06 10.66 24.90
N TRP A 44 17.99 11.28 24.38
CA TRP A 44 18.07 12.10 23.17
C TRP A 44 18.86 13.40 23.37
N GLU A 45 18.74 14.01 24.55
CA GLU A 45 19.43 15.24 24.92
C GLU A 45 20.92 15.01 25.16
N THR A 46 21.27 13.98 25.94
CA THR A 46 22.65 13.65 26.33
C THR A 46 23.38 12.80 25.28
N GLY A 47 22.65 12.05 24.46
CA GLY A 47 23.21 11.05 23.55
C GLY A 47 23.66 9.75 24.25
N ILE A 48 23.54 9.63 25.57
CA ILE A 48 24.03 8.49 26.34
C ILE A 48 23.00 7.36 26.30
N ILE A 49 23.36 6.24 25.67
CA ILE A 49 22.51 5.05 25.59
C ILE A 49 22.93 4.05 26.68
N PRO A 50 21.99 3.51 27.46
CA PRO A 50 22.30 2.51 28.49
C PRO A 50 23.10 1.33 27.92
N PRO A 51 24.19 0.88 28.60
CA PRO A 51 25.00 -0.24 28.12
C PRO A 51 24.18 -1.51 27.84
N SER A 52 23.19 -1.80 28.69
CA SER A 52 22.28 -2.95 28.52
C SER A 52 21.48 -2.91 27.21
N TRP A 53 21.25 -1.74 26.62
CA TRP A 53 20.56 -1.59 25.33
C TRP A 53 21.51 -1.76 24.12
N LYS A 54 22.82 -1.78 24.38
CA LYS A 54 23.86 -2.07 23.38
C LYS A 54 24.16 -3.56 23.26
N GLU A 55 23.61 -4.38 24.14
CA GLU A 55 23.68 -5.84 24.09
C GLU A 55 22.61 -6.44 23.18
N ALA A 56 22.94 -7.56 22.53
CA ALA A 56 22.02 -8.33 21.71
C ALA A 56 22.19 -9.84 21.93
N THR A 57 21.07 -10.57 21.92
CA THR A 57 21.08 -12.03 21.81
C THR A 57 20.82 -12.42 20.36
N ILE A 58 21.78 -13.07 19.70
CA ILE A 58 21.63 -13.58 18.34
C ILE A 58 20.95 -14.95 18.37
N ILE A 59 19.84 -15.05 17.66
CA ILE A 59 19.14 -16.32 17.40
C ILE A 59 19.43 -16.74 15.95
N PRO A 60 20.16 -17.84 15.71
CA PRO A 60 20.41 -18.35 14.37
C PRO A 60 19.15 -19.01 13.80
N ILE A 61 18.58 -18.44 12.74
CA ILE A 61 17.41 -19.01 12.05
C ILE A 61 17.85 -19.69 10.75
N PRO A 62 17.56 -20.99 10.54
CA PRO A 62 17.99 -21.71 9.35
C PRO A 62 17.35 -21.14 8.07
N LYS A 63 18.15 -21.00 7.01
CA LYS A 63 17.67 -20.68 5.67
C LYS A 63 16.94 -21.90 5.11
N PRO A 64 15.77 -21.73 4.46
CA PRO A 64 15.03 -22.85 3.91
C PRO A 64 15.85 -23.64 2.88
N ASN A 65 15.77 -24.97 2.93
CA ASN A 65 16.41 -25.91 1.99
C ASN A 65 17.94 -25.73 1.88
N LYS A 66 18.59 -25.29 2.95
CA LYS A 66 20.05 -25.27 3.05
C LYS A 66 20.52 -26.28 4.09
N ASP A 67 21.76 -26.72 3.94
CA ASP A 67 22.41 -27.63 4.87
C ASP A 67 22.50 -27.00 6.27
N THR A 68 21.88 -27.65 7.25
CA THR A 68 21.85 -27.19 8.65
C THR A 68 23.19 -27.42 9.37
N SER A 69 24.12 -28.17 8.78
CA SER A 69 25.47 -28.32 9.33
C SER A 69 26.38 -27.12 9.05
N ASP A 70 26.09 -26.33 8.00
CA ASP A 70 26.87 -25.14 7.64
C ASP A 70 26.38 -23.88 8.39
N PRO A 71 27.23 -23.22 9.21
CA PRO A 71 26.88 -21.95 9.86
C PRO A 71 26.42 -20.85 8.89
N LYS A 72 26.91 -20.83 7.64
CA LYS A 72 26.49 -19.87 6.61
C LYS A 72 25.05 -20.06 6.17
N SER A 73 24.43 -21.19 6.50
CA SER A 73 23.02 -21.47 6.26
C SER A 73 22.09 -20.78 7.25
N TYR A 74 22.59 -20.14 8.30
CA TYR A 74 21.76 -19.44 9.28
C TYR A 74 21.68 -17.94 9.01
N ARG A 75 20.61 -17.30 9.48
CA ARG A 75 20.48 -15.84 9.59
C ARG A 75 20.66 -15.44 11.06
N PRO A 76 21.58 -14.53 11.38
CA PRO A 76 21.76 -14.06 12.75
C PRO A 76 20.71 -13.00 13.09
N ILE A 77 19.60 -13.37 13.75
CA ILE A 77 18.60 -12.39 14.19
C ILE A 77 18.97 -11.84 15.57
N ALA A 78 19.24 -10.55 15.65
CA ALA A 78 19.55 -9.85 16.88
C ALA A 78 18.28 -9.46 17.65
N LEU A 79 18.12 -10.04 18.83
CA LEU A 79 17.15 -9.61 19.83
C LEU A 79 17.77 -8.52 20.70
N THR A 80 17.32 -7.28 20.50
CA THR A 80 17.65 -6.11 21.34
C THR A 80 16.45 -5.71 22.21
N SER A 81 16.72 -4.93 23.26
CA SER A 81 15.71 -4.43 24.21
C SER A 81 14.49 -3.81 23.51
N CYS A 82 13.28 -4.17 23.95
CA CYS A 82 12.04 -3.59 23.45
C CYS A 82 11.91 -2.09 23.81
N LEU A 83 12.51 -1.65 24.92
CA LEU A 83 12.60 -0.23 25.29
C LEU A 83 13.44 0.52 24.28
N CYS A 84 14.63 0.00 23.95
CA CYS A 84 15.51 0.55 22.93
C CYS A 84 14.79 0.63 21.57
N LYS A 85 14.16 -0.45 21.12
CA LYS A 85 13.40 -0.49 19.87
C LYS A 85 12.26 0.53 19.82
N THR A 86 11.66 0.86 20.97
CA THR A 86 10.62 1.91 21.06
C THR A 86 11.23 3.29 20.77
N LEU A 87 12.38 3.61 21.37
CA LEU A 87 13.12 4.84 21.06
C LEU A 87 13.60 4.86 19.61
N GLU A 88 14.18 3.76 19.11
CA GLU A 88 14.60 3.63 17.71
C GLU A 88 13.44 3.94 16.75
N ARG A 89 12.23 3.45 17.04
CA ARG A 89 11.04 3.69 16.20
C ARG A 89 10.65 5.17 16.14
N MET A 90 10.82 5.89 17.25
CA MET A 90 10.56 7.33 17.33
C MET A 90 11.56 8.09 16.48
N VAL A 91 12.85 7.77 16.62
CA VAL A 91 13.93 8.37 15.82
C VAL A 91 13.77 8.03 14.34
N ASN A 92 13.52 6.77 14.01
CA ASN A 92 13.32 6.27 12.64
C ASN A 92 12.16 6.99 11.96
N SER A 93 11.02 7.16 12.66
CA SER A 93 9.86 7.87 12.11
C SER A 93 10.22 9.31 11.70
N ARG A 94 11.05 9.99 12.49
CA ARG A 94 11.51 11.37 12.20
C ARG A 94 12.49 11.40 11.03
N LEU A 95 13.49 10.52 11.06
CA LEU A 95 14.50 10.41 10.01
C LEU A 95 13.86 10.09 8.65
N VAL A 96 13.02 9.05 8.58
CA VAL A 96 12.30 8.69 7.34
C VAL A 96 11.44 9.85 6.85
N TRP A 97 10.74 10.55 7.75
CA TRP A 97 9.95 11.71 7.35
C TRP A 97 10.80 12.79 6.67
N VAL A 98 11.97 13.13 7.21
CA VAL A 98 12.88 14.12 6.59
C VAL A 98 13.40 13.61 5.25
N LEU A 99 13.92 12.37 5.21
CA LEU A 99 14.47 11.76 3.99
C LEU A 99 13.46 11.73 2.83
N GLU A 100 12.21 11.34 3.11
CA GLU A 100 11.15 11.26 2.10
C GLU A 100 10.64 12.65 1.69
N THR A 101 10.46 13.58 2.65
CA THR A 101 9.92 14.92 2.32
C THR A 101 10.91 15.82 1.58
N GLN A 102 12.21 15.58 1.74
CA GLN A 102 13.28 16.28 1.02
C GLN A 102 13.74 15.52 -0.24
N GLY A 103 13.22 14.31 -0.50
CA GLY A 103 13.58 13.54 -1.69
C GLY A 103 15.04 13.05 -1.68
N LEU A 104 15.61 12.78 -0.51
CA LEU A 104 17.03 12.40 -0.34
C LEU A 104 17.31 10.93 -0.70
N ILE A 105 16.27 10.11 -0.81
CA ILE A 105 16.37 8.71 -1.25
C ILE A 105 16.01 8.64 -2.74
N SER A 106 16.85 7.99 -3.52
CA SER A 106 16.65 7.78 -4.96
C SER A 106 15.29 7.15 -5.25
N LYS A 107 14.61 7.61 -6.31
CA LYS A 107 13.35 6.99 -6.77
C LYS A 107 13.50 5.51 -7.13
N TYR A 108 14.72 5.04 -7.38
CA TYR A 108 15.01 3.65 -7.73
C TYR A 108 15.32 2.76 -6.51
N GLN A 109 15.38 3.31 -5.29
CA GLN A 109 15.40 2.52 -4.06
C GLN A 109 13.94 2.30 -3.60
N CYS A 110 13.46 1.07 -3.64
CA CYS A 110 12.09 0.71 -3.23
C CYS A 110 12.02 -0.11 -1.94
N GLY A 111 13.16 -0.61 -1.44
CA GLY A 111 13.23 -1.43 -0.24
C GLY A 111 12.94 -0.64 1.03
N PHE A 112 12.17 -1.22 1.97
CA PHE A 112 11.80 -0.60 3.26
C PHE A 112 11.20 0.82 3.21
N ARG A 113 10.69 1.25 2.06
CA ARG A 113 10.02 2.54 1.90
C ARG A 113 8.51 2.39 1.91
N GLU A 114 7.84 3.41 2.42
CA GLU A 114 6.39 3.43 2.38
C GLU A 114 5.90 3.62 0.95
N ASP A 115 4.75 3.03 0.63
CA ASP A 115 4.10 3.12 -0.67
C ASP A 115 4.90 2.54 -1.87
N HIS A 116 6.08 1.97 -1.61
CA HIS A 116 6.88 1.23 -2.59
C HIS A 116 6.74 -0.29 -2.39
N SER A 117 6.97 -1.06 -3.45
CA SER A 117 6.90 -2.52 -3.40
C SER A 117 7.88 -3.18 -4.36
N THR A 118 8.11 -4.49 -4.20
CA THR A 118 8.89 -5.28 -5.16
C THR A 118 8.28 -5.24 -6.57
N LEU A 119 6.96 -5.10 -6.67
CA LEU A 119 6.24 -5.01 -7.94
C LEU A 119 6.66 -3.80 -8.77
N ASP A 120 7.08 -2.71 -8.12
CA ASP A 120 7.47 -1.47 -8.80
C ASP A 120 8.68 -1.71 -9.71
N HIS A 121 9.70 -2.41 -9.21
CA HIS A 121 10.84 -2.82 -10.02
C HIS A 121 10.54 -3.96 -10.98
N LEU A 122 9.70 -4.92 -10.57
CA LEU A 122 9.36 -6.05 -11.44
C LEU A 122 8.61 -5.62 -12.70
N VAL A 123 7.62 -4.71 -12.57
CA VAL A 123 6.85 -4.19 -13.70
C VAL A 123 7.72 -3.31 -14.58
N ARG A 124 8.57 -2.47 -13.99
CA ARG A 124 9.53 -1.64 -14.75
C ARG A 124 10.50 -2.49 -15.56
N PHE A 125 11.09 -3.51 -14.94
CA PHE A 125 12.02 -4.41 -15.62
C PHE A 125 11.33 -5.23 -16.72
N GLU A 126 10.15 -5.79 -16.44
CA GLU A 126 9.39 -6.55 -17.43
C GLU A 126 9.00 -5.71 -18.65
N THR A 127 8.56 -4.49 -18.41
CA THR A 127 8.19 -3.53 -19.46
C THR A 127 9.41 -3.18 -20.32
N PHE A 128 10.54 -2.84 -19.68
CA PHE A 128 11.80 -2.55 -20.35
C PHE A 128 12.27 -3.69 -21.27
N VAL A 129 12.32 -4.92 -20.76
CA VAL A 129 12.73 -6.10 -21.55
C VAL A 129 11.76 -6.32 -22.71
N ARG A 130 10.46 -6.26 -22.45
CA ARG A 130 9.43 -6.55 -23.45
C ARG A 130 9.45 -5.56 -24.60
N GLU A 131 9.62 -4.28 -24.31
CA GLU A 131 9.72 -3.23 -25.31
C GLU A 131 10.99 -3.36 -26.14
N ALA A 132 12.13 -3.62 -25.50
CA ALA A 132 13.39 -3.86 -26.20
C ALA A 132 13.24 -5.01 -27.22
N LEU A 133 12.68 -6.14 -26.78
CA LEU A 133 12.42 -7.29 -27.63
C LEU A 133 11.42 -6.97 -28.76
N ALA A 134 10.40 -6.16 -28.49
CA ALA A 134 9.48 -5.65 -29.52
C ALA A 134 10.20 -4.70 -30.49
N ARG A 135 11.18 -3.91 -30.05
CA ARG A 135 12.03 -3.07 -30.93
C ARG A 135 13.11 -3.88 -31.67
N LYS A 136 13.07 -5.22 -31.61
CA LYS A 136 14.09 -6.14 -32.14
C LYS A 136 15.50 -5.86 -31.55
N LYS A 137 15.55 -5.25 -30.38
CA LYS A 137 16.77 -5.08 -29.57
C LYS A 137 16.94 -6.30 -28.65
N GLN A 138 18.10 -6.35 -28.02
CA GLN A 138 18.47 -7.31 -27.00
C GLN A 138 18.63 -6.58 -25.67
N VAL A 139 18.48 -7.31 -24.56
CA VAL A 139 18.74 -6.78 -23.22
C VAL A 139 19.77 -7.63 -22.51
N LEU A 140 20.73 -6.97 -21.89
CA LEU A 140 21.68 -7.58 -20.98
C LEU A 140 21.32 -7.13 -19.57
N ALA A 141 21.01 -8.08 -18.69
CA ALA A 141 20.71 -7.81 -17.29
C ALA A 141 21.69 -8.54 -16.38
N VAL A 142 22.18 -7.88 -15.34
CA VAL A 142 23.02 -8.45 -14.31
C VAL A 142 22.35 -8.23 -12.96
N PHE A 143 22.12 -9.33 -12.25
CA PHE A 143 21.52 -9.34 -10.91
C PHE A 143 22.63 -9.60 -9.90
N PHE A 144 22.85 -8.65 -9.00
CA PHE A 144 23.90 -8.68 -8.00
C PHE A 144 23.34 -9.11 -6.64
N ASP A 145 24.14 -9.86 -5.89
CA ASP A 145 23.88 -10.20 -4.48
C ASP A 145 25.03 -9.64 -3.64
N LEU A 146 24.72 -8.97 -2.53
CA LEU A 146 25.72 -8.45 -1.60
C LEU A 146 26.09 -9.49 -0.53
N GLU A 147 27.38 -9.65 -0.28
CA GLU A 147 27.86 -10.53 0.78
C GLU A 147 27.63 -9.91 2.16
N LYS A 148 26.80 -10.59 2.98
CA LYS A 148 26.53 -10.22 4.38
C LYS A 148 26.21 -8.73 4.54
N ALA A 149 25.33 -8.19 3.69
CA ALA A 149 25.14 -6.75 3.51
C ALA A 149 24.97 -5.95 4.81
N TYR A 150 24.19 -6.46 5.77
CA TYR A 150 23.98 -5.80 7.07
C TYR A 150 25.22 -5.86 7.96
N ASP A 151 25.93 -6.99 7.99
CA ASP A 151 27.11 -7.20 8.82
C ASP A 151 28.33 -6.42 8.31
N THR A 152 28.40 -6.16 7.00
CA THR A 152 29.50 -5.46 6.34
C THR A 152 29.26 -3.96 6.18
N THR A 153 28.08 -3.45 6.56
CA THR A 153 27.77 -2.02 6.41
C THR A 153 28.73 -1.16 7.24
N TRP A 154 29.47 -0.27 6.58
CA TRP A 154 30.48 0.55 7.22
C TRP A 154 29.86 1.68 8.06
N LYS A 155 30.06 1.61 9.39
CA LYS A 155 29.45 2.54 10.36
C LYS A 155 29.89 3.99 10.17
N HIS A 156 31.19 4.23 9.98
CA HIS A 156 31.71 5.58 9.69
C HIS A 156 31.17 6.12 8.37
N GLY A 157 30.97 5.23 7.38
CA GLY A 157 30.33 5.58 6.12
C GLY A 157 28.91 6.13 6.32
N ILE A 158 28.08 5.48 7.15
CA ILE A 158 26.72 5.97 7.49
C ILE A 158 26.78 7.37 8.10
N LEU A 159 27.69 7.61 9.04
CA LEU A 159 27.83 8.92 9.69
C LEU A 159 28.27 9.99 8.69
N THR A 160 29.21 9.65 7.80
CA THR A 160 29.66 10.54 6.72
C THR A 160 28.51 10.90 5.80
N ASP A 161 27.72 9.91 5.35
CA ASP A 161 26.56 10.15 4.48
C ASP A 161 25.49 11.01 5.19
N LEU A 162 25.26 10.83 6.49
CA LEU A 162 24.38 11.71 7.27
C LEU A 162 24.90 13.16 7.28
N HIS A 163 26.21 13.35 7.43
CA HIS A 163 26.82 14.67 7.38
C HIS A 163 26.77 15.30 5.98
N GLU A 164 26.96 14.52 4.91
CA GLU A 164 26.81 14.98 3.53
C GLU A 164 25.37 15.38 3.21
N LEU A 165 24.39 14.71 3.81
CA LEU A 165 22.96 15.04 3.72
C LEU A 165 22.54 16.19 4.66
N GLU A 166 23.50 16.97 5.16
CA GLU A 166 23.28 18.13 6.03
C GLU A 166 22.61 17.83 7.38
N PHE A 167 22.54 16.55 7.81
CA PHE A 167 22.11 16.26 9.18
C PHE A 167 23.17 16.73 10.18
N ARG A 168 22.75 17.54 11.15
CA ARG A 168 23.61 18.10 12.21
C ARG A 168 22.93 17.96 13.57
N GLY A 169 23.71 18.14 14.65
CA GLY A 169 23.21 18.11 16.02
C GLY A 169 22.96 16.70 16.56
N LYS A 170 21.89 16.54 17.34
CA LYS A 170 21.62 15.35 18.17
C LYS A 170 21.38 14.06 17.38
N LEU A 171 20.84 14.13 16.17
CA LEU A 171 20.49 12.93 15.40
C LEU A 171 21.74 12.13 14.97
N PRO A 172 22.75 12.72 14.30
CA PRO A 172 24.01 12.03 14.04
C PRO A 172 24.70 11.49 15.31
N ILE A 173 24.72 12.28 16.40
CA ILE A 173 25.33 11.89 17.69
C ILE A 173 24.62 10.65 18.26
N PHE A 174 23.28 10.66 18.27
CA PHE A 174 22.49 9.51 18.70
C PHE A 174 22.79 8.27 17.86
N ILE A 175 22.86 8.39 16.53
CA ILE A 175 23.16 7.27 15.63
C ILE A 175 24.59 6.75 15.85
N GLN A 176 25.56 7.64 16.03
CA GLN A 176 26.94 7.28 16.37
C GLN A 176 26.99 6.47 17.66
N ASN A 177 26.37 6.96 18.73
CA ASN A 177 26.35 6.30 20.03
C ASN A 177 25.55 4.98 20.00
N PHE A 178 24.52 4.89 19.15
CA PHE A 178 23.72 3.69 18.94
C PHE A 178 24.49 2.56 18.25
N LEU A 179 25.37 2.90 17.30
CA LEU A 179 26.19 1.94 16.55
C LEU A 179 27.52 1.60 17.26
N SER A 180 27.92 2.38 18.27
CA SER A 180 29.18 2.23 19.00
C SER A 180 29.05 1.30 20.21
N ASP A 181 30.11 0.53 20.48
CA ASP A 181 30.26 -0.37 21.64
C ASP A 181 29.13 -1.40 21.81
N ARG A 182 28.66 -1.92 20.68
CA ARG A 182 27.67 -2.99 20.68
C ARG A 182 28.32 -4.34 20.94
N HIS A 183 27.68 -5.13 21.77
CA HIS A 183 28.09 -6.49 22.10
C HIS A 183 26.96 -7.47 21.76
N PHE A 184 27.32 -8.68 21.38
CA PHE A 184 26.36 -9.74 21.14
C PHE A 184 26.84 -11.08 21.67
N ARG A 185 25.88 -11.93 22.01
CA ARG A 185 26.08 -13.35 22.32
C ARG A 185 25.16 -14.20 21.46
N VAL A 186 25.60 -15.36 21.04
CA VAL A 186 24.78 -16.30 20.26
C VAL A 186 24.08 -17.27 21.21
N ARG A 187 22.78 -17.47 21.03
CA ARG A 187 22.02 -18.46 21.81
C ARG A 187 21.69 -19.67 20.95
N SER A 188 22.04 -20.86 21.46
CA SER A 188 21.64 -22.15 20.89
C SER A 188 20.93 -22.97 21.97
N GLY A 189 19.63 -23.21 21.79
CA GLY A 189 18.80 -23.83 22.83
C GLY A 189 18.78 -23.00 24.12
N SER A 190 19.26 -23.59 25.22
CA SER A 190 19.39 -22.95 26.54
C SER A 190 20.78 -22.32 26.81
N GLN A 191 21.76 -22.56 25.93
CA GLN A 191 23.14 -22.12 26.14
C GLN A 191 23.44 -20.82 25.39
N TYR A 192 24.39 -20.05 25.93
CA TYR A 192 24.90 -18.81 25.35
C TYR A 192 26.39 -18.94 25.08
N SER A 193 26.86 -18.35 23.98
CA SER A 193 28.28 -18.14 23.74
C SER A 193 28.83 -17.04 24.65
N ASP A 194 30.16 -16.87 24.59
CA ASP A 194 30.82 -15.66 25.07
C ASP A 194 30.27 -14.40 24.38
N SER A 195 30.55 -13.25 25.00
CA SER A 195 30.20 -11.93 24.47
C SER A 195 31.25 -11.46 23.47
N TYR A 196 30.81 -11.04 22.30
CA TYR A 196 31.66 -10.54 21.22
C TYR A 196 31.31 -9.09 20.91
N ARG A 197 32.33 -8.27 20.65
CA ARG A 197 32.16 -6.88 20.22
C ARG A 197 31.83 -6.83 18.73
N GLN A 198 30.81 -6.07 18.35
CA GLN A 198 30.44 -5.84 16.96
C GLN A 198 31.22 -4.64 16.40
N GLU A 199 32.24 -4.90 15.57
CA GLU A 199 33.07 -3.86 14.95
C GLU A 199 32.32 -3.09 13.86
N ASN A 200 31.83 -3.78 12.81
CA ASN A 200 31.10 -3.21 11.69
C ASN A 200 29.66 -3.75 11.59
N GLY A 201 28.88 -3.13 10.71
CA GLY A 201 27.52 -3.54 10.42
C GLY A 201 26.45 -2.87 11.25
N VAL A 202 25.20 -3.13 10.85
CA VAL A 202 23.99 -2.68 11.53
C VAL A 202 23.21 -3.90 12.06
N PRO A 203 22.70 -3.87 13.30
CA PRO A 203 22.09 -5.06 13.92
C PRO A 203 20.84 -5.56 13.19
N GLN A 204 20.87 -6.80 12.70
CA GLN A 204 19.74 -7.41 11.99
C GLN A 204 18.56 -7.67 12.96
N GLY A 205 17.50 -6.86 12.89
CA GLY A 205 16.35 -6.92 13.80
C GLY A 205 16.11 -5.64 14.61
N SER A 206 17.03 -4.67 14.51
CA SER A 206 16.82 -3.29 14.97
C SER A 206 15.86 -2.53 14.03
N ILE A 207 15.17 -1.53 14.58
CA ILE A 207 14.20 -0.71 13.84
C ILE A 207 14.90 0.33 12.97
N LEU A 208 16.05 0.87 13.40
CA LEU A 208 16.84 1.85 12.63
C LEU A 208 17.70 1.21 11.54
N SER A 209 18.13 -0.03 11.72
CA SER A 209 19.08 -0.68 10.82
C SER A 209 18.66 -0.68 9.34
N PRO A 210 17.39 -0.96 8.98
CA PRO A 210 16.94 -0.93 7.58
C PRO A 210 17.08 0.44 6.91
N ILE A 211 16.78 1.54 7.61
CA ILE A 211 16.88 2.88 7.01
C ILE A 211 18.34 3.33 6.92
N LEU A 212 19.18 2.97 7.90
CA LEU A 212 20.61 3.30 7.88
C LEU A 212 21.33 2.54 6.76
N PHE A 213 20.99 1.26 6.58
CA PHE A 213 21.45 0.47 5.45
C PHE A 213 21.02 1.10 4.12
N ASN A 214 19.73 1.43 3.98
CA ASN A 214 19.20 2.09 2.78
C ASN A 214 19.93 3.39 2.48
N LEU A 215 20.18 4.23 3.49
CA LEU A 215 20.90 5.49 3.34
C LEU A 215 22.31 5.26 2.80
N LYS A 216 23.01 4.25 3.34
CA LYS A 216 24.37 3.92 2.90
C LYS A 216 24.40 3.41 1.45
N ILE A 217 23.55 2.43 1.13
CA ILE A 217 23.54 1.81 -0.21
C ILE A 217 22.95 2.75 -1.28
N ASN A 218 22.08 3.70 -0.91
CA ASN A 218 21.38 4.59 -1.85
C ASN A 218 22.33 5.32 -2.80
N ASN A 219 23.52 5.70 -2.33
CA ASN A 219 24.53 6.41 -3.12
C ASN A 219 25.09 5.57 -4.29
N ILE A 220 24.91 4.24 -4.31
CA ILE A 220 25.25 3.38 -5.46
C ILE A 220 24.59 3.85 -6.76
N MET A 221 23.40 4.43 -6.63
CA MET A 221 22.61 4.92 -7.76
C MET A 221 23.30 6.09 -8.48
N LYS A 222 24.18 6.84 -7.81
CA LYS A 222 24.97 7.91 -8.41
C LYS A 222 26.09 7.37 -9.32
N SER A 223 26.50 6.11 -9.11
CA SER A 223 27.56 5.45 -9.88
C SER A 223 27.03 4.74 -11.13
N VAL A 224 25.71 4.61 -11.26
CA VAL A 224 25.06 4.01 -12.44
C VAL A 224 25.19 4.97 -13.62
N SER A 225 25.68 4.45 -14.75
CA SER A 225 25.85 5.27 -15.96
C SER A 225 24.50 5.65 -16.57
N SER A 226 24.42 6.82 -17.21
CA SER A 226 23.18 7.34 -17.84
C SER A 226 22.56 6.39 -18.87
N ASN A 227 23.38 5.57 -19.53
CA ASN A 227 22.94 4.61 -20.53
C ASN A 227 22.44 3.28 -19.93
N ALA A 228 22.46 3.15 -18.60
CA ALA A 228 22.04 1.96 -17.88
C ALA A 228 20.84 2.23 -16.98
N ASN A 229 19.96 1.24 -16.90
CA ASN A 229 18.88 1.23 -15.94
C ASN A 229 19.29 0.40 -14.73
N ALA A 230 18.86 0.84 -13.55
CA ALA A 230 19.12 0.15 -12.30
C ALA A 230 17.85 0.00 -11.47
N SER A 231 17.80 -1.09 -10.71
CA SER A 231 16.78 -1.36 -9.70
C SER A 231 17.47 -1.69 -8.38
N LEU A 232 17.04 -1.02 -7.31
CA LEU A 232 17.57 -1.24 -5.97
C LEU A 232 16.41 -1.54 -5.01
N PHE A 233 16.49 -2.70 -4.35
CA PHE A 233 15.54 -3.11 -3.33
C PHE A 233 16.32 -3.68 -2.15
N VAL A 234 16.65 -2.83 -1.18
CA VAL A 234 17.55 -3.22 -0.08
C VAL A 234 18.91 -3.67 -0.66
N ASP A 235 19.26 -4.94 -0.53
CA ASP A 235 20.49 -5.58 -0.98
C ASP A 235 20.38 -6.17 -2.40
N ASP A 236 19.16 -6.38 -2.89
CA ASP A 236 18.91 -6.79 -4.27
C ASP A 236 19.18 -5.60 -5.21
N PHE A 237 20.27 -5.67 -5.98
CA PHE A 237 20.65 -4.68 -6.98
C PHE A 237 20.68 -5.31 -8.37
N ALA A 238 20.12 -4.62 -9.37
CA ALA A 238 20.13 -5.09 -10.75
C ALA A 238 20.51 -3.96 -11.70
N LEU A 239 21.33 -4.27 -12.69
CA LEU A 239 21.68 -3.40 -13.82
C LEU A 239 21.17 -4.01 -15.11
N TYR A 240 20.61 -3.20 -16.00
CA TYR A 240 20.16 -3.67 -17.30
C TYR A 240 20.22 -2.59 -18.38
N ILE A 241 20.59 -3.01 -19.58
CA ILE A 241 20.79 -2.16 -20.76
C ILE A 241 20.15 -2.80 -22.00
N GLU A 242 19.74 -1.98 -22.96
CA GLU A 242 19.20 -2.44 -24.24
C GLU A 242 20.03 -1.97 -25.44
N GLY A 243 20.02 -2.73 -26.53
CA GLY A 243 20.80 -2.40 -27.73
C GLY A 243 20.67 -3.41 -28.85
N LYS A 244 21.18 -3.06 -30.04
CA LYS A 244 21.10 -3.91 -31.23
C LYS A 244 22.26 -4.90 -31.34
N HIS A 245 23.46 -4.49 -30.91
CA HIS A 245 24.70 -5.24 -31.08
C HIS A 245 25.26 -5.68 -29.73
N LEU A 246 25.56 -6.97 -29.59
CA LEU A 246 26.04 -7.57 -28.35
C LEU A 246 27.35 -6.95 -27.86
N GLN A 247 28.32 -6.72 -28.76
CA GLN A 247 29.63 -6.15 -28.41
C GLN A 247 29.51 -4.77 -27.75
N HIS A 248 28.59 -3.94 -28.24
CA HIS A 248 28.32 -2.63 -27.64
C HIS A 248 27.66 -2.77 -26.26
N LEU A 249 26.76 -3.74 -26.10
CA LEU A 249 26.14 -4.05 -24.82
C LEU A 249 27.17 -4.54 -23.80
N GLU A 250 28.03 -5.50 -24.17
CA GLU A 250 29.09 -6.01 -23.30
C GLU A 250 30.00 -4.88 -22.82
N ARG A 251 30.49 -4.04 -23.74
CA ARG A 251 31.36 -2.90 -23.39
C ARG A 251 30.65 -1.92 -22.46
N THR A 252 29.41 -1.55 -22.77
CA THR A 252 28.66 -0.58 -21.97
C THR A 252 28.33 -1.12 -20.59
N MET A 253 27.92 -2.39 -20.50
CA MET A 253 27.64 -3.07 -19.24
C MET A 253 28.91 -3.19 -18.41
N GLN A 254 30.03 -3.63 -18.99
CA GLN A 254 31.29 -3.77 -18.28
C GLN A 254 31.78 -2.44 -17.71
N LEU A 255 31.71 -1.35 -18.47
CA LEU A 255 32.05 0.00 -17.99
C LEU A 255 31.15 0.42 -16.81
N CYS A 256 29.85 0.12 -16.89
CA CYS A 256 28.93 0.40 -15.79
C CYS A 256 29.25 -0.45 -14.55
N ILE A 257 29.52 -1.74 -14.72
CA ILE A 257 29.89 -2.67 -13.65
C ILE A 257 31.17 -2.21 -12.96
N ASN A 258 32.20 -1.81 -13.72
CA ASN A 258 33.45 -1.33 -13.15
C ASN A 258 33.22 -0.09 -12.25
N LYS A 259 32.40 0.86 -12.69
CA LYS A 259 32.06 2.05 -11.88
C LYS A 259 31.30 1.67 -10.61
N VAL A 260 30.30 0.81 -10.72
CA VAL A 260 29.53 0.35 -9.57
C VAL A 260 30.39 -0.45 -8.60
N HIS A 261 31.24 -1.34 -9.11
CA HIS A 261 32.15 -2.16 -8.32
C HIS A 261 33.19 -1.32 -7.57
N ASN A 262 33.78 -0.31 -8.22
CA ASN A 262 34.65 0.65 -7.55
C ASN A 262 33.94 1.34 -6.38
N TRP A 263 32.70 1.79 -6.60
CA TRP A 263 31.90 2.42 -5.55
C TRP A 263 31.62 1.45 -4.39
N VAL A 264 31.22 0.21 -4.70
CA VAL A 264 30.93 -0.84 -3.70
C VAL A 264 32.15 -1.12 -2.84
N SER A 265 33.31 -1.31 -3.47
CA SER A 265 34.58 -1.56 -2.79
C SER A 265 34.99 -0.39 -1.88
N ASN A 266 34.89 0.85 -2.38
CA ASN A 266 35.22 2.06 -1.61
C ASN A 266 34.28 2.32 -0.42
N ASN A 267 33.08 1.73 -0.44
CA ASN A 267 32.07 1.93 0.61
C ASN A 267 31.95 0.73 1.57
N GLY A 268 32.87 -0.23 1.51
CA GLY A 268 32.94 -1.38 2.42
C GLY A 268 31.96 -2.51 2.09
N PHE A 269 31.35 -2.49 0.91
CA PHE A 269 30.49 -3.57 0.43
C PHE A 269 31.26 -4.53 -0.47
N LYS A 270 30.72 -5.74 -0.64
CA LYS A 270 31.29 -6.74 -1.54
C LYS A 270 30.18 -7.48 -2.28
N PHE A 271 30.31 -7.60 -3.60
CA PHE A 271 29.42 -8.43 -4.39
C PHE A 271 29.81 -9.89 -4.29
N SER A 272 28.81 -10.77 -4.24
CA SER A 272 29.02 -12.21 -4.30
C SER A 272 29.13 -12.65 -5.75
N ILE A 273 30.34 -12.96 -6.20
CA ILE A 273 30.60 -13.38 -7.59
C ILE A 273 29.78 -14.63 -7.95
N LEU A 274 29.72 -15.61 -7.04
CA LEU A 274 29.04 -16.89 -7.27
C LEU A 274 27.51 -16.77 -7.38
N LYS A 275 26.93 -15.75 -6.76
CA LYS A 275 25.48 -15.51 -6.78
C LYS A 275 25.06 -14.44 -7.77
N THR A 276 25.98 -13.56 -8.16
CA THR A 276 25.77 -12.61 -9.24
C THR A 276 25.53 -13.39 -10.53
N THR A 277 24.48 -13.04 -11.27
CA THR A 277 24.09 -13.76 -12.49
C THR A 277 23.77 -12.79 -13.60
N CYS A 278 24.11 -13.17 -14.83
CA CYS A 278 23.76 -12.45 -16.03
C CYS A 278 22.65 -13.18 -16.79
N VAL A 279 21.66 -12.45 -17.30
CA VAL A 279 20.68 -12.98 -18.25
C VAL A 279 20.70 -12.12 -19.50
N HIS A 280 20.84 -12.79 -20.65
CA HIS A 280 20.75 -12.17 -21.97
C HIS A 280 19.37 -12.45 -22.56
N PHE A 281 18.55 -11.41 -22.69
CA PHE A 281 17.22 -11.50 -23.30
C PHE A 281 17.32 -11.21 -24.79
N HIS A 282 16.97 -12.20 -25.62
CA HIS A 282 17.06 -12.09 -27.08
C HIS A 282 16.07 -13.04 -27.80
N ARG A 283 15.78 -12.71 -29.06
CA ARG A 283 14.96 -13.55 -29.96
C ARG A 283 15.76 -14.31 -31.02
N GLN A 284 17.07 -14.14 -31.05
CA GLN A 284 17.94 -14.84 -32.01
C GLN A 284 17.94 -16.35 -31.77
N ARG A 285 18.06 -17.13 -32.86
CA ARG A 285 18.16 -18.59 -32.82
C ARG A 285 19.55 -19.05 -32.38
N ILE A 286 20.57 -18.40 -32.91
CA ILE A 286 21.99 -18.61 -32.56
C ILE A 286 22.46 -17.31 -31.90
N PHE A 287 23.12 -17.41 -30.77
CA PHE A 287 23.68 -16.27 -30.05
C PHE A 287 25.00 -16.66 -29.40
N LYS A 288 25.86 -15.65 -29.18
CA LYS A 288 27.09 -15.79 -28.40
C LYS A 288 26.80 -15.37 -26.97
N GLU A 289 27.35 -16.09 -26.00
CA GLU A 289 27.24 -15.69 -24.60
C GLU A 289 28.00 -14.39 -24.33
N PRO A 290 27.39 -13.44 -23.58
CA PRO A 290 28.05 -12.19 -23.22
C PRO A 290 29.24 -12.44 -22.28
N LEU A 291 30.37 -11.79 -22.57
CA LEU A 291 31.58 -11.85 -21.76
C LEU A 291 31.63 -10.68 -20.78
N ILE A 292 31.00 -10.88 -19.62
CA ILE A 292 31.02 -9.91 -18.51
C ILE A 292 31.89 -10.45 -17.38
N LYS A 293 32.73 -9.58 -16.80
CA LYS A 293 33.59 -9.91 -15.67
C LYS A 293 33.25 -9.07 -14.43
N LEU A 294 33.40 -9.68 -13.26
CA LEU A 294 33.35 -9.04 -11.96
C LEU A 294 34.57 -9.53 -11.17
N ASP A 295 35.40 -8.63 -10.65
CA ASP A 295 36.69 -8.99 -10.02
C ASP A 295 37.59 -9.86 -10.92
N GLY A 296 37.59 -9.59 -12.22
CA GLY A 296 38.35 -10.37 -13.21
C GLY A 296 37.76 -11.76 -13.54
N GLN A 297 36.78 -12.23 -12.76
CA GLN A 297 36.10 -13.52 -12.95
C GLN A 297 34.88 -13.37 -13.85
N PRO A 298 34.59 -14.34 -14.75
CA PRO A 298 33.41 -14.29 -15.60
C PRO A 298 32.14 -14.45 -14.77
N VAL A 299 31.16 -13.58 -15.01
CA VAL A 299 29.82 -13.69 -14.41
C VAL A 299 29.05 -14.79 -15.14
N PRO A 300 28.46 -15.78 -14.44
CA PRO A 300 27.73 -16.85 -15.09
C PRO A 300 26.50 -16.33 -15.83
N VAL A 301 26.44 -16.64 -17.13
CA VAL A 301 25.27 -16.37 -17.97
C VAL A 301 24.28 -17.50 -17.78
N LYS A 302 23.05 -17.16 -17.42
CA LYS A 302 21.95 -18.11 -17.22
C LYS A 302 20.79 -17.81 -18.14
N THR A 303 20.05 -18.85 -18.50
CA THR A 303 18.81 -18.73 -19.28
C THR A 303 17.65 -18.19 -18.45
N GLU A 304 17.73 -18.28 -17.13
CA GLU A 304 16.75 -17.74 -16.20
C GLU A 304 17.40 -17.20 -14.92
N ALA A 305 16.81 -16.14 -14.35
CA ALA A 305 17.21 -15.60 -13.05
C ALA A 305 16.01 -15.20 -12.21
N LYS A 306 16.12 -15.42 -10.90
CA LYS A 306 15.12 -15.00 -9.93
C LYS A 306 15.42 -13.57 -9.49
N PHE A 307 14.48 -12.67 -9.73
CA PHE A 307 14.54 -11.28 -9.31
C PHE A 307 13.31 -10.95 -8.46
N LEU A 308 13.51 -10.47 -7.24
CA LEU A 308 12.45 -10.10 -6.28
C LEU A 308 11.32 -11.13 -6.16
N GLY A 309 11.65 -12.42 -6.20
CA GLY A 309 10.69 -13.52 -6.05
C GLY A 309 10.02 -14.01 -7.33
N VAL A 310 10.21 -13.36 -8.48
CA VAL A 310 9.72 -13.80 -9.80
C VAL A 310 10.89 -14.34 -10.62
N LEU A 311 10.65 -15.39 -11.41
CA LEU A 311 11.68 -16.02 -12.25
C LEU A 311 11.50 -15.49 -13.68
N PHE A 312 12.54 -14.86 -14.22
CA PHE A 312 12.56 -14.32 -15.58
C PHE A 312 13.42 -15.22 -16.46
N ASP A 313 12.83 -15.81 -17.48
CA ASP A 313 13.53 -16.54 -18.53
C ASP A 313 13.93 -15.59 -19.68
N ASN A 314 14.99 -15.94 -20.40
CA ASN A 314 15.54 -15.15 -21.51
C ASN A 314 14.54 -14.85 -22.66
N LYS A 315 13.45 -15.62 -22.76
CA LYS A 315 12.34 -15.39 -23.72
C LYS A 315 11.18 -14.60 -23.13
N LEU A 316 11.21 -14.28 -21.83
CA LEU A 316 10.13 -13.62 -21.08
C LEU A 316 8.78 -14.36 -21.21
N SER A 317 8.83 -15.69 -21.22
CA SER A 317 7.66 -16.58 -21.32
C SER A 317 6.95 -16.79 -19.98
N PHE A 318 7.69 -16.68 -18.87
CA PHE A 318 7.29 -17.01 -17.51
C PHE A 318 6.85 -18.47 -17.29
N GLU A 319 7.12 -19.36 -18.24
CA GLU A 319 6.77 -20.78 -18.10
C GLU A 319 7.49 -21.44 -16.91
N PRO A 320 8.83 -21.28 -16.74
CA PRO A 320 9.51 -21.84 -15.57
C PRO A 320 8.95 -21.28 -14.25
N HIS A 321 8.61 -19.99 -14.22
CA HIS A 321 8.00 -19.35 -13.06
C HIS A 321 6.65 -19.98 -12.70
N ILE A 322 5.76 -20.12 -13.68
CA ILE A 322 4.41 -20.65 -13.48
C ILE A 322 4.48 -22.12 -13.03
N MET A 323 5.39 -22.92 -13.59
CA MET A 323 5.58 -24.32 -13.16
C MET A 323 6.15 -24.42 -11.74
N ALA A 324 7.10 -23.56 -11.37
CA ALA A 324 7.59 -23.47 -10.00
C ALA A 324 6.49 -23.02 -9.02
N LEU A 325 5.66 -22.04 -9.42
CA LEU A 325 4.53 -21.54 -8.64
C LEU A 325 3.48 -22.64 -8.43
N LYS A 326 3.12 -23.39 -9.48
CA LYS A 326 2.22 -24.54 -9.40
C LYS A 326 2.69 -25.56 -8.36
N ARG A 327 3.98 -25.95 -8.39
CA ARG A 327 4.57 -26.87 -7.39
C ARG A 327 4.50 -26.30 -5.98
N LYS A 328 4.78 -25.00 -5.81
CA LYS A 328 4.73 -24.32 -4.50
C LYS A 328 3.30 -24.23 -3.93
N CYS A 329 2.31 -24.06 -4.80
CA CYS A 329 0.90 -24.05 -4.42
C CYS A 329 0.38 -25.46 -4.13
N GLN A 330 0.82 -26.47 -4.86
CA GLN A 330 0.46 -27.87 -4.58
C GLN A 330 0.88 -28.28 -3.16
N LYS A 331 2.09 -27.91 -2.72
CA LYS A 331 2.54 -28.14 -1.34
C LYS A 331 1.63 -27.48 -0.30
N ALA A 332 1.11 -26.27 -0.58
CA ALA A 332 0.15 -25.63 0.33
C ALA A 332 -1.25 -26.24 0.28
N LEU A 333 -1.69 -26.75 -0.88
CA LEU A 333 -2.94 -27.50 -0.98
C LEU A 333 -2.89 -28.77 -0.14
N ASN A 334 -1.73 -29.43 -0.02
CA ASN A 334 -1.62 -30.61 0.84
C ASN A 334 -1.88 -30.26 2.32
N ILE A 335 -1.40 -29.11 2.80
CA ILE A 335 -1.72 -28.61 4.15
C ILE A 335 -3.22 -28.37 4.28
N LEU A 336 -3.84 -27.75 3.27
CA LEU A 336 -5.28 -27.50 3.26
C LEU A 336 -6.10 -28.79 3.28
N ARG A 337 -5.65 -29.85 2.58
CA ARG A 337 -6.31 -31.17 2.61
C ARG A 337 -6.25 -31.82 3.98
N VAL A 338 -5.12 -31.71 4.66
CA VAL A 338 -4.97 -32.24 6.03
C VAL A 338 -5.99 -31.56 6.94
N VAL A 339 -6.05 -30.23 6.93
CA VAL A 339 -6.99 -29.47 7.79
C VAL A 339 -8.46 -29.59 7.35
N GLY A 340 -8.74 -30.02 6.12
CA GLY A 340 -10.08 -30.14 5.56
C GLY A 340 -10.72 -31.52 5.70
N HIS A 341 -10.28 -32.35 6.64
CA HIS A 341 -10.84 -33.69 6.85
C HIS A 341 -12.30 -33.62 7.36
N THR A 342 -13.12 -34.62 7.08
CA THR A 342 -14.56 -34.60 7.44
C THR A 342 -14.80 -34.73 8.95
N ASP A 343 -13.97 -35.52 9.63
CA ASP A 343 -14.25 -35.91 11.02
C ASP A 343 -13.66 -34.95 12.07
N TRP A 344 -12.64 -34.18 11.68
CA TRP A 344 -11.91 -33.27 12.58
C TRP A 344 -11.50 -31.95 11.90
N GLY A 345 -11.89 -31.76 10.64
CA GLY A 345 -11.44 -30.61 9.85
C GLY A 345 -12.17 -29.32 10.18
N ALA A 346 -11.60 -28.23 9.68
CA ALA A 346 -12.11 -26.89 9.90
C ALA A 346 -13.39 -26.62 9.09
N ASP A 347 -14.20 -25.68 9.56
CA ASP A 347 -15.39 -25.21 8.86
C ASP A 347 -15.04 -24.51 7.52
N ARG A 348 -16.04 -24.39 6.65
CA ARG A 348 -15.94 -23.76 5.32
C ARG A 348 -15.30 -22.37 5.36
N GLU A 349 -15.67 -21.52 6.31
CA GLU A 349 -15.17 -20.15 6.37
C GLU A 349 -13.68 -20.14 6.72
N THR A 350 -13.29 -20.95 7.70
CA THR A 350 -11.89 -21.14 8.09
C THR A 350 -11.07 -21.74 6.95
N LEU A 351 -11.56 -22.76 6.26
CA LEU A 351 -10.86 -23.34 5.12
C LEU A 351 -10.72 -22.35 3.96
N LEU A 352 -11.73 -21.52 3.67
CA LEU A 352 -11.61 -20.44 2.69
C LEU A 352 -10.57 -19.40 3.13
N LYS A 353 -10.51 -19.04 4.42
CA LYS A 353 -9.46 -18.15 4.96
C LYS A 353 -8.07 -18.78 4.79
N LEU A 354 -7.90 -20.07 5.08
CA LEU A 354 -6.66 -20.81 4.89
C LEU A 354 -6.26 -20.90 3.40
N TYR A 355 -7.21 -21.18 2.52
CA TYR A 355 -7.00 -21.16 1.07
C TYR A 355 -6.47 -19.80 0.60
N ARG A 356 -7.16 -18.72 1.01
CA ARG A 356 -6.79 -17.34 0.65
C ARG A 356 -5.39 -16.97 1.13
N THR A 357 -5.00 -17.42 2.33
CA THR A 357 -3.72 -17.08 2.97
C THR A 357 -2.55 -17.94 2.50
N LEU A 358 -2.75 -19.23 2.24
CA LEU A 358 -1.67 -20.18 1.92
C LEU A 358 -1.48 -20.43 0.42
N VAL A 359 -2.56 -20.36 -0.36
CA VAL A 359 -2.56 -20.70 -1.80
C VAL A 359 -2.80 -19.44 -2.63
N ARG A 360 -3.92 -18.74 -2.45
CA ARG A 360 -4.26 -17.57 -3.27
C ARG A 360 -3.23 -16.46 -3.14
N SER A 361 -2.70 -16.21 -1.94
CA SER A 361 -1.63 -15.23 -1.70
C SER A 361 -0.38 -15.47 -2.56
N LYS A 362 -0.03 -16.73 -2.82
CA LYS A 362 1.10 -17.11 -3.70
C LYS A 362 0.75 -16.88 -5.17
N LEU A 363 -0.50 -17.17 -5.56
CA LEU A 363 -1.04 -16.91 -6.90
C LEU A 363 -1.28 -15.42 -7.18
N ASP A 364 -1.41 -14.59 -6.15
CA ASP A 364 -1.57 -13.14 -6.30
C ASP A 364 -0.19 -12.46 -6.45
N TYR A 365 0.86 -12.98 -5.79
CA TYR A 365 2.20 -12.38 -5.83
C TYR A 365 2.84 -12.49 -7.22
N GLY A 366 3.20 -11.34 -7.82
CA GLY A 366 3.82 -11.27 -9.14
C GLY A 366 2.86 -11.40 -10.31
N SER A 367 1.55 -11.59 -10.06
CA SER A 367 0.57 -11.87 -11.12
C SER A 367 0.35 -10.72 -12.11
N ILE A 368 0.66 -9.50 -11.67
CA ILE A 368 0.68 -8.28 -12.50
C ILE A 368 1.77 -8.40 -13.59
N VAL A 369 2.88 -9.05 -13.25
CA VAL A 369 4.08 -9.22 -14.09
C VAL A 369 3.89 -10.46 -14.96
N TYR A 370 3.85 -11.66 -14.37
CA TYR A 370 3.73 -12.91 -15.13
C TYR A 370 2.38 -13.06 -15.85
N GLY A 371 1.39 -12.23 -15.53
CA GLY A 371 0.13 -12.16 -16.25
C GLY A 371 0.28 -11.82 -17.74
N SER A 372 1.47 -11.47 -18.22
CA SER A 372 1.80 -11.29 -19.64
C SER A 372 2.14 -12.61 -20.35
N ALA A 373 2.25 -13.71 -19.62
CA ALA A 373 2.45 -15.04 -20.19
C ALA A 373 1.29 -15.45 -21.11
N LYS A 374 1.57 -16.42 -22.01
CA LYS A 374 0.55 -16.94 -22.93
C LYS A 374 -0.63 -17.55 -22.16
N LYS A 375 -1.84 -17.40 -22.70
CA LYS A 375 -3.09 -17.86 -22.06
C LYS A 375 -3.05 -19.34 -21.64
N HIS A 376 -2.53 -20.23 -22.47
CA HIS A 376 -2.45 -21.67 -22.13
C HIS A 376 -1.50 -21.94 -20.95
N ILE A 377 -0.41 -21.19 -20.83
CA ILE A 377 0.54 -21.30 -19.70
C ILE A 377 -0.15 -20.82 -18.42
N LEU A 378 -0.85 -19.68 -18.46
CA LEU A 378 -1.61 -19.15 -17.31
C LEU A 378 -2.70 -20.13 -16.83
N LYS A 379 -3.41 -20.77 -17.77
CA LYS A 379 -4.46 -21.76 -17.47
C LYS A 379 -3.94 -22.98 -16.70
N THR A 380 -2.64 -23.26 -16.70
CA THR A 380 -2.05 -24.35 -15.89
C THR A 380 -2.20 -24.14 -14.38
N LEU A 381 -2.49 -22.91 -13.93
CA LEU A 381 -2.76 -22.56 -12.54
C LEU A 381 -4.23 -22.72 -12.14
N ASP A 382 -5.16 -22.72 -13.10
CA ASP A 382 -6.59 -22.81 -12.81
C ASP A 382 -6.97 -24.09 -12.03
N PRO A 383 -6.43 -25.29 -12.35
CA PRO A 383 -6.69 -26.49 -11.57
C PRO A 383 -6.30 -26.37 -10.09
N ILE A 384 -5.24 -25.62 -9.77
CA ILE A 384 -4.80 -25.38 -8.38
C ILE A 384 -5.84 -24.52 -7.65
N HIS A 385 -6.33 -23.45 -8.30
CA HIS A 385 -7.39 -22.60 -7.75
C HIS A 385 -8.65 -23.42 -7.51
N HIS A 386 -9.13 -24.16 -8.52
CA HIS A 386 -10.35 -24.97 -8.41
C HIS A 386 -10.21 -26.06 -7.35
N GLN A 387 -9.08 -26.73 -7.27
CA GLN A 387 -8.85 -27.74 -6.24
C GLN A 387 -8.88 -27.14 -4.83
N GLY A 388 -8.30 -25.95 -4.63
CA GLY A 388 -8.38 -25.23 -3.37
C GLY A 388 -9.82 -24.89 -2.98
N LEU A 389 -10.63 -24.41 -3.93
CA LEU A 389 -12.05 -24.13 -3.68
C LEU A 389 -12.85 -25.39 -3.36
N ARG A 390 -12.58 -26.50 -4.07
CA ARG A 390 -13.28 -27.78 -3.79
C ARG A 390 -13.00 -28.26 -2.37
N ILE A 391 -11.74 -28.24 -1.95
CA ILE A 391 -11.37 -28.64 -0.58
C ILE A 391 -12.07 -27.72 0.43
N ALA A 392 -12.02 -26.40 0.23
CA ALA A 392 -12.59 -25.44 1.17
C ALA A 392 -14.12 -25.48 1.26
N LEU A 393 -14.80 -25.88 0.18
CA LEU A 393 -16.25 -26.00 0.14
C LEU A 393 -16.77 -27.40 0.47
N GLY A 394 -15.88 -28.40 0.62
CA GLY A 394 -16.28 -29.81 0.66
C GLY A 394 -16.96 -30.29 -0.64
N ALA A 395 -16.69 -29.63 -1.77
CA ALA A 395 -17.39 -29.89 -3.02
C ALA A 395 -16.82 -31.13 -3.74
N PHE A 396 -17.69 -31.90 -4.38
CA PHE A 396 -17.30 -33.05 -5.19
C PHE A 396 -16.31 -32.67 -6.30
N ARG A 397 -15.50 -33.64 -6.73
CA ARG A 397 -14.54 -33.45 -7.84
C ARG A 397 -15.23 -33.01 -9.14
N THR A 398 -16.47 -33.42 -9.33
CA THR A 398 -17.30 -33.15 -10.52
C THR A 398 -18.09 -31.84 -10.46
N SER A 399 -18.12 -31.12 -9.32
CA SER A 399 -18.96 -29.91 -9.21
C SER A 399 -18.59 -28.87 -10.27
N PRO A 400 -19.56 -28.21 -10.92
CA PRO A 400 -19.28 -27.19 -11.93
C PRO A 400 -18.45 -26.03 -11.38
N ILE A 401 -17.50 -25.52 -12.18
CA ILE A 401 -16.57 -24.45 -11.76
C ILE A 401 -17.32 -23.16 -11.41
N GLN A 402 -18.38 -22.83 -12.16
CA GLN A 402 -19.17 -21.62 -11.89
C GLN A 402 -19.88 -21.69 -10.54
N SER A 403 -20.38 -22.86 -10.16
CA SER A 403 -20.95 -23.09 -8.83
C SER A 403 -19.90 -22.90 -7.73
N LEU A 404 -18.66 -23.35 -7.94
CA LEU A 404 -17.59 -23.12 -6.97
C LEU A 404 -17.32 -21.62 -6.76
N TYR A 405 -17.33 -20.82 -7.83
CA TYR A 405 -17.12 -19.37 -7.73
C TYR A 405 -18.28 -18.67 -7.01
N ALA A 406 -19.52 -19.02 -7.36
CA ALA A 406 -20.71 -18.46 -6.73
C ALA A 406 -20.73 -18.78 -5.22
N GLU A 407 -20.50 -20.04 -4.86
CA GLU A 407 -20.49 -20.48 -3.46
C GLU A 407 -19.32 -19.88 -2.67
N SER A 408 -18.09 -19.94 -3.18
CA SER A 408 -16.94 -19.43 -2.42
C SER A 408 -16.85 -17.89 -2.37
N GLY A 409 -17.58 -17.19 -3.23
CA GLY A 409 -17.40 -15.76 -3.47
C GLY A 409 -16.05 -15.42 -4.11
N GLU A 410 -15.37 -16.39 -4.72
CA GLU A 410 -14.06 -16.22 -5.36
C GLU A 410 -14.18 -16.02 -6.86
N PRO A 411 -13.52 -14.99 -7.45
CA PRO A 411 -13.48 -14.83 -8.88
C PRO A 411 -12.57 -15.87 -9.55
N SER A 412 -12.69 -16.03 -10.87
CA SER A 412 -11.68 -16.76 -11.65
C SER A 412 -10.30 -16.09 -11.52
N LEU A 413 -9.22 -16.86 -11.70
CA LEU A 413 -7.87 -16.29 -11.63
C LEU A 413 -7.63 -15.20 -12.67
N GLU A 414 -8.26 -15.27 -13.84
CA GLU A 414 -8.19 -14.22 -14.85
C GLU A 414 -8.74 -12.89 -14.34
N HIS A 415 -9.98 -12.88 -13.83
CA HIS A 415 -10.60 -11.69 -13.25
C HIS A 415 -9.84 -11.21 -12.01
N ARG A 416 -9.30 -12.13 -11.20
CA ARG A 416 -8.47 -11.80 -10.04
C ARG A 416 -7.21 -11.04 -10.43
N ARG A 417 -6.48 -11.54 -11.45
CA ARG A 417 -5.28 -10.89 -11.98
C ARG A 417 -5.61 -9.52 -12.57
N LEU A 418 -6.69 -9.41 -13.34
CA LEU A 418 -7.14 -8.14 -13.89
C LEU A 418 -7.46 -7.12 -12.78
N LYS A 419 -8.21 -7.54 -11.75
CA LYS A 419 -8.48 -6.70 -10.57
C LYS A 419 -7.19 -6.23 -9.91
N LEU A 420 -6.21 -7.11 -9.71
CA LEU A 420 -4.92 -6.73 -9.12
C LEU A 420 -4.12 -5.76 -10.00
N SER A 421 -4.12 -5.96 -11.32
CA SER A 421 -3.46 -5.08 -12.28
C SER A 421 -4.09 -3.69 -12.32
N LEU A 422 -5.43 -3.60 -12.40
CA LEU A 422 -6.16 -2.33 -12.36
C LEU A 422 -5.92 -1.60 -11.04
N ASN A 423 -5.91 -2.36 -9.94
CA ASN A 423 -5.66 -1.82 -8.61
C ASN A 423 -4.26 -1.21 -8.49
N TYR A 424 -3.27 -1.91 -9.01
CA TYR A 424 -1.89 -1.46 -9.03
C TYR A 424 -1.70 -0.25 -9.96
N ALA A 425 -2.35 -0.25 -11.13
CA ALA A 425 -2.33 0.88 -12.04
C ALA A 425 -2.95 2.14 -11.43
N ALA A 426 -4.07 2.01 -10.70
CA ALA A 426 -4.66 3.13 -9.98
C ALA A 426 -3.71 3.68 -8.90
N LYS A 427 -3.00 2.79 -8.17
CA LYS A 427 -1.97 3.19 -7.21
C LYS A 427 -0.85 4.00 -7.88
N LEU A 428 -0.29 3.50 -8.99
CA LEU A 428 0.77 4.19 -9.72
C LEU A 428 0.32 5.55 -10.28
N ASN A 429 -0.89 5.65 -10.85
CA ASN A 429 -1.43 6.94 -11.30
C ASN A 429 -1.55 7.97 -10.17
N SER A 430 -1.84 7.52 -8.95
CA SER A 430 -1.87 8.40 -7.78
C SER A 430 -0.48 8.84 -7.29
N MET A 431 0.60 8.25 -7.82
CA MET A 431 1.99 8.46 -7.40
C MET A 431 2.96 8.55 -8.60
N PRO A 432 2.95 9.66 -9.37
CA PRO A 432 3.81 9.79 -10.56
C PRO A 432 5.31 9.75 -10.32
N GLU A 433 5.75 9.94 -9.06
CA GLU A 433 7.17 9.84 -8.67
C GLU A 433 7.63 8.38 -8.46
N ASN A 434 6.71 7.42 -8.41
CA ASN A 434 7.05 6.00 -8.26
C ASN A 434 7.76 5.49 -9.53
N PRO A 435 8.84 4.69 -9.41
CA PRO A 435 9.59 4.21 -10.57
C PRO A 435 8.77 3.31 -11.51
N GLY A 436 7.70 2.67 -11.03
CA GLY A 436 6.81 1.87 -11.86
C GLY A 436 5.84 2.69 -12.71
N PHE A 437 5.70 4.01 -12.46
CA PHE A 437 4.73 4.86 -13.17
C PHE A 437 5.01 4.93 -14.68
N GLU A 438 6.29 4.98 -15.08
CA GLU A 438 6.72 5.00 -16.49
C GLU A 438 6.18 3.79 -17.27
N SER A 439 5.93 2.66 -16.60
CA SER A 439 5.39 1.45 -17.22
C SER A 439 3.88 1.52 -17.55
N LEU A 440 3.18 2.54 -17.05
CA LEU A 440 1.80 2.84 -17.43
C LEU A 440 1.70 3.81 -18.61
N THR A 441 2.66 4.72 -18.71
CA THR A 441 2.63 5.83 -19.68
C THR A 441 3.18 5.47 -21.04
N ASP A 442 3.94 4.37 -21.17
CA ASP A 442 4.36 3.88 -22.48
C ASP A 442 3.15 3.26 -23.22
N SER A 443 2.56 4.09 -24.06
CA SER A 443 1.40 3.83 -24.92
C SER A 443 1.81 3.32 -26.30
N SER A 444 2.93 2.60 -26.42
CA SER A 444 3.24 1.85 -27.64
C SER A 444 1.98 1.04 -28.04
N PRO A 445 1.33 1.33 -29.19
CA PRO A 445 0.04 0.75 -29.54
C PRO A 445 0.14 -0.77 -29.54
N ILE A 446 -0.94 -1.47 -29.19
CA ILE A 446 -0.92 -2.94 -29.13
C ILE A 446 -0.55 -3.56 -30.48
N GLU A 447 -0.93 -2.90 -31.58
CA GLU A 447 -0.54 -3.22 -32.95
C GLU A 447 0.99 -3.31 -33.12
N PHE A 448 1.77 -2.49 -32.39
CA PHE A 448 3.24 -2.55 -32.37
C PHE A 448 3.78 -3.87 -31.81
N PHE A 449 3.05 -4.49 -30.88
CA PHE A 449 3.42 -5.76 -30.24
C PHE A 449 2.87 -6.97 -31.02
N GLU A 450 1.64 -6.87 -31.52
CA GLU A 450 0.95 -7.93 -32.28
C GLU A 450 1.67 -8.25 -33.59
N THR A 451 2.07 -7.22 -34.35
CA THR A 451 2.87 -7.35 -35.58
C THR A 451 4.22 -8.04 -35.36
N LYS A 452 4.69 -8.13 -34.11
CA LYS A 452 6.03 -8.61 -33.76
C LYS A 452 6.04 -9.89 -32.94
N LYS A 453 4.92 -10.62 -32.87
CA LYS A 453 4.78 -11.87 -32.07
C LYS A 453 5.23 -11.67 -30.61
N SER A 454 5.02 -10.48 -30.05
CA SER A 454 5.30 -10.15 -28.66
C SER A 454 3.99 -9.94 -27.91
N GLY A 455 3.88 -10.43 -26.68
CA GLY A 455 2.77 -9.99 -25.81
C GLY A 455 2.92 -8.49 -25.48
N PRO A 456 1.82 -7.73 -25.31
CA PRO A 456 1.84 -6.30 -24.99
C PRO A 456 2.43 -6.01 -23.60
N SER A 457 2.98 -4.81 -23.42
CA SER A 457 3.50 -4.29 -22.14
C SER A 457 2.43 -4.16 -21.06
N PHE A 458 2.82 -3.87 -19.83
CA PHE A 458 1.86 -3.71 -18.74
C PHE A 458 0.83 -2.60 -19.02
N GLY A 459 1.28 -1.39 -19.38
CA GLY A 459 0.40 -0.29 -19.77
C GLY A 459 -0.52 -0.64 -20.94
N ALA A 460 0.05 -1.17 -22.03
CA ALA A 460 -0.70 -1.57 -23.22
C ALA A 460 -1.77 -2.65 -22.92
N ARG A 461 -1.46 -3.65 -22.08
CA ARG A 461 -2.45 -4.66 -21.64
C ARG A 461 -3.65 -4.03 -20.94
N LEU A 462 -3.40 -3.04 -20.10
CA LEU A 462 -4.44 -2.39 -19.31
C LEU A 462 -5.30 -1.44 -20.12
N GLN A 463 -4.72 -0.73 -21.08
CA GLN A 463 -5.46 0.20 -21.95
C GLN A 463 -6.64 -0.49 -22.65
N ASN A 464 -6.44 -1.68 -23.21
CA ASN A 464 -7.52 -2.49 -23.78
C ASN A 464 -8.67 -2.79 -22.81
N HIS A 465 -8.34 -3.02 -21.55
CA HIS A 465 -9.35 -3.30 -20.54
C HIS A 465 -10.08 -2.03 -20.12
N LEU A 466 -9.37 -0.90 -20.04
CA LEU A 466 -9.95 0.39 -19.73
C LEU A 466 -10.91 0.90 -20.81
N GLU A 467 -10.52 0.75 -22.08
CA GLU A 467 -11.36 1.12 -23.23
C GLU A 467 -12.68 0.32 -23.22
N LYS A 468 -12.61 -0.99 -22.92
CA LYS A 468 -13.79 -1.85 -22.80
C LYS A 468 -14.75 -1.48 -21.66
N ILE A 469 -14.26 -0.82 -20.61
CA ILE A 469 -15.07 -0.39 -19.48
C ILE A 469 -15.36 1.11 -19.51
N GLU A 470 -15.05 1.79 -20.62
CA GLU A 470 -15.27 3.23 -20.83
C GLU A 470 -14.68 4.12 -19.71
N THR A 471 -13.53 3.74 -19.16
CA THR A 471 -12.86 4.53 -18.11
C THR A 471 -11.49 5.02 -18.56
N LYS A 472 -11.08 6.20 -18.06
CA LYS A 472 -9.75 6.78 -18.30
C LYS A 472 -8.99 6.97 -16.99
N TYR A 473 -7.69 6.67 -16.99
CA TYR A 473 -6.79 6.88 -15.85
C TYR A 473 -6.62 8.36 -15.48
N GLU A 474 -6.79 9.28 -16.43
CA GLU A 474 -6.64 10.74 -16.26
C GLU A 474 -7.58 11.34 -15.20
N ASN A 475 -8.61 10.59 -14.79
CA ASN A 475 -9.52 10.96 -13.72
C ASN A 475 -9.09 10.48 -12.32
N ILE A 476 -7.82 10.11 -12.12
CA ILE A 476 -7.29 9.71 -10.81
C ILE A 476 -6.49 10.88 -10.24
N ASP A 477 -6.94 11.43 -9.12
CA ASP A 477 -6.23 12.52 -8.44
C ASP A 477 -4.84 12.06 -7.97
N ASN A 478 -3.84 12.91 -8.22
CA ASN A 478 -2.48 12.70 -7.72
C ASN A 478 -2.46 12.90 -6.19
N ILE A 479 -2.16 11.85 -5.43
CA ILE A 479 -2.14 11.88 -3.96
C ILE A 479 -0.77 12.35 -3.50
N LYS A 480 -0.50 13.66 -3.62
CA LYS A 480 0.62 14.30 -2.89
C LYS A 480 0.18 14.71 -1.48
N VAL A 481 -0.23 13.75 -0.65
CA VAL A 481 -0.46 14.02 0.77
C VAL A 481 0.91 14.17 1.44
N ARG A 482 1.34 15.42 1.67
CA ARG A 482 2.50 15.67 2.53
C ARG A 482 2.16 15.16 3.92
N LYS A 483 2.74 14.03 4.31
CA LYS A 483 2.59 13.49 5.67
C LYS A 483 3.06 14.56 6.65
N PRO A 484 2.28 14.85 7.71
CA PRO A 484 2.74 15.78 8.70
C PRO A 484 3.96 15.24 9.44
N PRO A 485 4.85 16.10 9.95
CA PRO A 485 6.00 15.64 10.71
C PRO A 485 5.54 14.90 11.97
N PRO A 486 6.18 13.77 12.32
CA PRO A 486 5.71 12.91 13.41
C PRO A 486 5.86 13.52 14.82
N TRP A 487 6.59 14.63 14.96
CA TRP A 487 6.70 15.38 16.21
C TRP A 487 5.62 16.43 16.40
N GLU A 488 4.83 16.76 15.37
CA GLU A 488 3.65 17.61 15.53
C GLU A 488 2.49 16.80 16.11
N GLN A 489 2.00 17.22 17.28
CA GLN A 489 0.76 16.70 17.85
C GLN A 489 -0.43 17.42 17.19
N TYR A 490 -1.29 16.62 16.57
CA TYR A 490 -2.62 17.05 16.14
C TYR A 490 -3.57 16.74 17.28
N ASN A 491 -4.06 17.76 17.96
CA ASN A 491 -4.99 17.66 19.10
C ASN A 491 -6.44 17.49 18.64
N VAL A 492 -6.68 16.66 17.62
CA VAL A 492 -8.06 16.30 17.26
C VAL A 492 -8.51 15.27 18.28
N LYS A 493 -9.47 15.64 19.13
CA LYS A 493 -10.10 14.71 20.07
C LYS A 493 -11.14 13.89 19.29
N PHE A 494 -11.05 12.58 19.41
CA PHE A 494 -12.06 11.65 18.89
C PHE A 494 -12.87 11.18 20.09
N ASP A 495 -14.18 11.38 20.06
CA ASP A 495 -15.08 10.96 21.12
C ASP A 495 -16.02 9.88 20.57
N THR A 496 -15.89 8.66 21.08
CA THR A 496 -16.70 7.50 20.70
C THR A 496 -17.51 6.96 21.87
N SER A 497 -17.67 7.72 22.95
CA SER A 497 -18.43 7.32 24.15
C SER A 497 -19.84 6.82 23.82
N LEU A 498 -20.53 7.44 22.87
CA LEU A 498 -21.85 7.03 22.42
C LEU A 498 -21.91 5.63 21.77
N THR A 499 -20.76 5.04 21.41
CA THR A 499 -20.72 3.68 20.83
C THR A 499 -20.74 2.57 21.87
N GLU A 500 -20.62 2.90 23.17
CA GLU A 500 -20.78 1.95 24.27
C GLU A 500 -22.23 1.48 24.41
N PHE A 501 -23.19 2.24 23.86
CA PHE A 501 -24.60 1.91 23.86
C PHE A 501 -24.96 1.08 22.61
N GLU A 502 -25.38 -0.17 22.81
CA GLU A 502 -25.82 -1.02 21.71
C GLU A 502 -27.19 -0.57 21.17
N LYS A 503 -27.22 -0.19 19.89
CA LYS A 503 -28.42 0.30 19.19
C LYS A 503 -29.65 -0.61 19.28
N GLY A 504 -29.46 -1.92 19.33
CA GLY A 504 -30.55 -2.90 19.40
C GLY A 504 -31.19 -3.01 20.80
N ASN A 505 -30.43 -2.64 21.83
CA ASN A 505 -30.76 -2.93 23.23
C ASN A 505 -30.96 -1.66 24.07
N THR A 506 -30.56 -0.48 23.56
CA THR A 506 -30.63 0.79 24.29
C THR A 506 -31.88 1.60 23.91
N ASN A 507 -32.58 2.13 24.90
CA ASN A 507 -33.74 3.00 24.69
C ASN A 507 -33.33 4.32 24.00
N ALA A 508 -34.07 4.75 22.99
CA ALA A 508 -33.80 5.97 22.23
C ALA A 508 -33.77 7.25 23.09
N LEU A 509 -34.51 7.31 24.19
CA LEU A 509 -34.48 8.45 25.13
C LEU A 509 -33.18 8.53 25.91
N VAL A 510 -32.57 7.38 26.25
CA VAL A 510 -31.27 7.33 26.92
C VAL A 510 -30.20 7.85 25.98
N LEU A 511 -30.22 7.39 24.72
CA LEU A 511 -29.31 7.86 23.69
C LEU A 511 -29.46 9.36 23.42
N GLN A 512 -30.70 9.89 23.45
CA GLN A 512 -30.97 11.32 23.31
C GLN A 512 -30.36 12.12 24.45
N LYS A 513 -30.54 11.64 25.69
CA LYS A 513 -29.96 12.26 26.87
C LYS A 513 -28.43 12.28 26.80
N GLU A 514 -27.80 11.15 26.50
CA GLU A 514 -26.34 11.06 26.43
C GLU A 514 -25.76 11.89 25.28
N PHE A 515 -26.45 11.94 24.14
CA PHE A 515 -26.06 12.83 23.05
C PHE A 515 -26.14 14.30 23.45
N LEU A 516 -27.20 14.72 24.16
CA LEU A 516 -27.33 16.08 24.67
C LEU A 516 -26.27 16.42 25.73
N ASN A 517 -25.97 15.49 26.64
CA ASN A 517 -24.87 15.63 27.61
C ASN A 517 -23.53 15.83 26.89
N LEU A 518 -23.25 15.00 25.88
CA LEU A 518 -22.04 15.14 25.07
C LEU A 518 -22.01 16.49 24.36
N LYS A 519 -23.13 16.91 23.76
CA LYS A 519 -23.27 18.20 23.09
C LYS A 519 -23.00 19.37 24.04
N GLU A 520 -23.49 19.31 25.27
CA GLU A 520 -23.28 20.34 26.30
C GLU A 520 -21.80 20.53 26.65
N GLN A 521 -21.01 19.45 26.68
CA GLN A 521 -19.56 19.52 26.91
C GLN A 521 -18.81 20.35 25.85
N TYR A 522 -19.42 20.55 24.67
CA TYR A 522 -18.83 21.30 23.57
C TYR A 522 -19.71 22.47 23.12
N ASN A 523 -20.52 23.04 24.01
CA ASN A 523 -21.42 24.17 23.74
C ASN A 523 -20.74 25.42 23.14
N GLU A 524 -19.44 25.63 23.40
CA GLU A 524 -18.65 26.73 22.80
C GLU A 524 -18.12 26.41 21.39
N HIS A 525 -18.40 25.22 20.85
CA HIS A 525 -17.95 24.78 19.53
C HIS A 525 -19.03 24.98 18.47
N TYR A 526 -18.61 25.39 17.27
CA TYR A 526 -19.47 25.41 16.09
C TYR A 526 -19.81 23.98 15.66
N GLU A 527 -21.10 23.70 15.58
CA GLU A 527 -21.62 22.39 15.26
C GLU A 527 -21.61 22.14 13.75
N ILE A 528 -21.12 20.96 13.36
CA ILE A 528 -21.16 20.49 11.97
C ILE A 528 -21.63 19.05 11.98
N TYR A 529 -22.61 18.74 11.15
CA TYR A 529 -23.14 17.39 10.99
C TYR A 529 -22.74 16.87 9.62
N THR A 530 -22.29 15.62 9.51
CA THR A 530 -21.87 15.01 8.23
C THR A 530 -22.64 13.73 7.97
N ASP A 531 -23.06 13.52 6.72
CA ASP A 531 -23.79 12.32 6.30
C ASP A 531 -23.35 11.85 4.92
N GLY A 532 -23.20 10.53 4.74
CA GLY A 532 -22.96 9.86 3.48
C GLY A 532 -24.05 8.85 3.17
N SER A 533 -24.78 9.05 2.08
CA SER A 533 -25.88 8.15 1.70
C SER A 533 -25.64 7.43 0.38
N LYS A 534 -26.20 6.23 0.28
CA LYS A 534 -26.29 5.46 -0.95
C LYS A 534 -27.70 4.89 -1.11
N GLN A 535 -28.32 5.19 -2.25
CA GLN A 535 -29.59 4.59 -2.67
C GLN A 535 -29.39 4.00 -4.05
N ASP A 536 -29.57 2.68 -4.22
CA ASP A 536 -29.25 1.96 -5.45
C ASP A 536 -27.79 2.19 -5.89
N HIS A 537 -27.59 2.68 -7.11
CA HIS A 537 -26.32 3.12 -7.65
C HIS A 537 -26.07 4.61 -7.40
N LYS A 538 -26.81 5.26 -6.52
CA LYS A 538 -26.72 6.69 -6.32
C LYS A 538 -26.09 7.04 -4.98
N VAL A 539 -24.91 7.67 -5.03
CA VAL A 539 -24.12 8.03 -3.84
C VAL A 539 -24.01 9.55 -3.67
N ALA A 540 -24.24 10.05 -2.46
CA ALA A 540 -24.14 11.47 -2.14
C ALA A 540 -23.49 11.66 -0.77
N ALA A 541 -22.79 12.78 -0.60
CA ALA A 541 -22.21 13.21 0.67
C ALA A 541 -22.69 14.62 0.97
N ALA A 542 -22.86 14.96 2.26
CA ALA A 542 -23.25 16.29 2.66
C ALA A 542 -22.69 16.64 4.05
N PHE A 543 -22.54 17.94 4.30
CA PHE A 543 -22.43 18.44 5.65
C PHE A 543 -23.43 19.58 5.88
N PHE A 544 -23.86 19.72 7.13
CA PHE A 544 -24.82 20.71 7.57
C PHE A 544 -24.24 21.55 8.71
N LEU A 545 -24.40 22.87 8.62
CA LEU A 545 -24.10 23.83 9.68
C LEU A 545 -25.40 24.47 10.17
N PRO A 546 -25.86 24.18 11.39
CA PRO A 546 -27.06 24.81 11.94
C PRO A 546 -26.95 26.33 12.05
N ASP A 547 -25.79 26.83 12.49
CA ASP A 547 -25.56 28.26 12.74
C ASP A 547 -25.44 29.08 11.44
N ASP A 548 -25.02 28.44 10.35
CA ASP A 548 -24.83 29.07 9.05
C ASP A 548 -25.37 28.14 7.93
N PRO A 549 -26.71 27.94 7.81
CA PRO A 549 -27.26 26.95 6.89
C PRO A 549 -26.88 27.19 5.43
N GLY A 550 -26.67 28.46 5.04
CA GLY A 550 -26.23 28.85 3.70
C GLY A 550 -24.83 28.38 3.31
N ASP A 551 -24.00 27.95 4.28
CA ASP A 551 -22.69 27.36 4.04
C ASP A 551 -22.72 25.82 4.02
N SER A 552 -23.90 25.21 4.20
CA SER A 552 -24.08 23.76 4.06
C SER A 552 -23.92 23.34 2.61
N VAL A 553 -23.21 22.24 2.35
CA VAL A 553 -22.92 21.76 1.00
C VAL A 553 -23.22 20.28 0.89
N SER A 554 -23.87 19.91 -0.20
CA SER A 554 -23.99 18.52 -0.65
C SER A 554 -23.25 18.34 -1.98
N ALA A 555 -22.74 17.14 -2.19
CA ALA A 555 -22.04 16.78 -3.41
C ALA A 555 -22.45 15.38 -3.87
N ARG A 556 -22.54 15.26 -5.19
CA ARG A 556 -22.81 13.99 -5.85
C ARG A 556 -21.49 13.22 -6.04
N LEU A 557 -21.45 11.97 -5.59
CA LEU A 557 -20.33 11.07 -5.84
C LEU A 557 -20.63 10.18 -7.04
N ARG A 558 -19.60 9.48 -7.54
CA ARG A 558 -19.75 8.46 -8.58
C ARG A 558 -20.65 7.34 -8.09
N ASP A 559 -21.46 6.83 -9.01
CA ASP A 559 -22.54 5.88 -8.74
C ASP A 559 -22.08 4.57 -8.05
N TYR A 560 -20.85 4.15 -8.33
CA TYR A 560 -20.26 2.94 -7.73
C TYR A 560 -19.47 3.19 -6.44
N SER A 561 -19.53 4.39 -5.86
CA SER A 561 -18.88 4.67 -4.58
C SER A 561 -19.55 3.89 -3.44
N SER A 562 -18.81 3.63 -2.37
CA SER A 562 -19.37 3.01 -1.16
C SER A 562 -19.96 4.08 -0.24
N VAL A 563 -20.91 3.70 0.63
CA VAL A 563 -21.40 4.55 1.72
C VAL A 563 -20.23 5.08 2.53
N TYR A 564 -19.30 4.20 2.91
CA TYR A 564 -18.05 4.57 3.59
C TYR A 564 -17.24 5.68 2.87
N SER A 565 -17.21 5.70 1.54
CA SER A 565 -16.52 6.75 0.79
C SER A 565 -17.30 8.07 0.84
N ALA A 566 -18.63 8.00 0.82
CA ALA A 566 -19.49 9.17 0.99
C ALA A 566 -19.31 9.81 2.36
N GLU A 567 -19.26 9.00 3.42
CA GLU A 567 -18.98 9.46 4.79
C GLU A 567 -17.66 10.21 4.90
N LEU A 568 -16.59 9.63 4.35
CA LEU A 568 -15.28 10.29 4.35
C LEU A 568 -15.26 11.57 3.52
N GLU A 569 -15.98 11.62 2.39
CA GLU A 569 -16.09 12.83 1.59
C GLU A 569 -16.91 13.91 2.31
N ALA A 570 -17.97 13.54 3.04
CA ALA A 570 -18.77 14.43 3.86
C ALA A 570 -17.91 15.13 4.93
N ILE A 571 -17.10 14.34 5.65
CA ILE A 571 -16.13 14.85 6.62
C ILE A 571 -15.09 15.74 5.92
N LEU A 572 -14.56 15.34 4.77
CA LEU A 572 -13.58 16.13 4.02
C LEU A 572 -14.16 17.49 3.59
N MET A 573 -15.41 17.52 3.14
CA MET A 573 -16.11 18.75 2.78
C MET A 573 -16.29 19.67 3.99
N ALA A 574 -16.71 19.13 5.13
CA ALA A 574 -16.78 19.86 6.40
C ALA A 574 -15.40 20.45 6.77
N MET A 575 -14.32 19.67 6.69
CA MET A 575 -12.96 20.15 6.98
C MET A 575 -12.50 21.28 6.05
N LYS A 576 -12.84 21.21 4.76
CA LYS A 576 -12.54 22.26 3.78
C LYS A 576 -13.26 23.57 4.15
N MET A 577 -14.50 23.48 4.65
CA MET A 577 -15.26 24.63 5.14
C MET A 577 -14.68 25.17 6.46
N VAL A 578 -14.37 24.31 7.44
CA VAL A 578 -13.70 24.72 8.69
C VAL A 578 -12.43 25.52 8.40
N LYS A 579 -11.62 25.04 7.46
CA LYS A 579 -10.41 25.73 7.00
C LYS A 579 -10.70 27.13 6.43
N SER A 580 -11.75 27.30 5.63
CA SER A 580 -12.08 28.60 5.04
C SER A 580 -12.57 29.59 6.11
N LYS A 581 -13.31 29.13 7.12
CA LYS A 581 -13.85 29.96 8.22
C LYS A 581 -12.88 30.27 9.35
N LEU A 582 -11.91 29.38 9.63
CA LEU A 582 -10.89 29.58 10.68
C LEU A 582 -10.03 30.85 10.51
N SER A 583 -9.98 31.40 9.29
CA SER A 583 -9.25 32.63 8.98
C SER A 583 -9.95 33.89 9.55
N ARG A 584 -11.22 33.80 9.95
CA ARG A 584 -12.07 34.98 10.20
C ARG A 584 -12.46 35.23 11.67
N ARG A 585 -12.26 34.30 12.60
CA ARG A 585 -12.42 34.46 14.06
C ARG A 585 -11.88 33.20 14.75
N LYS A 586 -11.22 33.33 15.91
CA LYS A 586 -10.72 32.18 16.70
C LYS A 586 -11.90 31.34 17.22
N ARG A 587 -12.35 30.32 16.48
CA ARG A 587 -13.52 29.47 16.83
C ARG A 587 -13.16 27.99 16.90
N HIS A 588 -13.73 27.27 17.86
CA HIS A 588 -13.66 25.82 18.01
C HIS A 588 -14.81 25.15 17.23
N PHE A 589 -14.63 23.91 16.77
CA PHE A 589 -15.59 23.18 15.93
C PHE A 589 -15.79 21.76 16.46
N ALA A 590 -17.05 21.33 16.51
CA ALA A 590 -17.47 19.99 16.85
C ALA A 590 -18.12 19.36 15.61
N VAL A 591 -17.51 18.29 15.09
CA VAL A 591 -17.99 17.59 13.91
C VAL A 591 -18.59 16.26 14.33
N PHE A 592 -19.89 16.15 14.12
CA PHE A 592 -20.69 15.00 14.47
C PHE A 592 -20.86 14.08 13.26
N VAL A 593 -20.46 12.82 13.44
CA VAL A 593 -20.33 11.81 12.38
C VAL A 593 -21.04 10.54 12.84
N ASP A 594 -21.95 9.99 12.06
CA ASP A 594 -22.67 8.77 12.42
C ASP A 594 -21.95 7.46 11.98
N SER A 595 -20.85 7.59 11.26
CA SER A 595 -20.02 6.49 10.79
C SER A 595 -18.83 6.21 11.72
N LEU A 596 -19.01 5.27 12.65
CA LEU A 596 -17.93 4.75 13.51
C LEU A 596 -16.73 4.25 12.66
N SER A 597 -17.00 3.59 11.54
CA SER A 597 -15.95 3.10 10.65
C SER A 597 -15.10 4.23 10.05
N ALA A 598 -15.70 5.38 9.73
CA ALA A 598 -14.98 6.55 9.24
C ALA A 598 -14.15 7.20 10.37
N LEU A 599 -14.71 7.32 11.57
CA LEU A 599 -14.01 7.83 12.75
C LEU A 599 -12.81 6.96 13.14
N GLN A 600 -13.00 5.64 13.24
CA GLN A 600 -11.91 4.70 13.51
C GLN A 600 -10.80 4.75 12.46
N ALA A 601 -11.15 5.00 11.19
CA ALA A 601 -10.18 5.16 10.12
C ALA A 601 -9.41 6.48 10.18
N LEU A 602 -10.03 7.56 10.67
CA LEU A 602 -9.39 8.85 10.89
C LEU A 602 -8.52 8.87 12.15
N GLU A 603 -8.99 8.23 13.22
CA GLU A 603 -8.28 8.07 14.48
C GLU A 603 -7.02 7.20 14.28
N ASN A 604 -7.18 6.07 13.59
CA ASN A 604 -6.04 5.26 13.15
C ASN A 604 -5.34 5.94 11.97
N ARG A 605 -4.42 6.86 12.28
CA ARG A 605 -3.49 7.51 11.32
C ARG A 605 -2.70 6.54 10.43
N HIS A 606 -2.75 5.24 10.74
CA HIS A 606 -2.10 4.13 10.04
C HIS A 606 -3.06 3.09 9.47
N PHE A 607 -4.34 3.39 9.28
CA PHE A 607 -5.26 2.50 8.59
C PHE A 607 -4.76 2.30 7.14
N LYS A 608 -3.89 1.29 6.96
CA LYS A 608 -3.57 0.73 5.66
C LYS A 608 -4.85 0.03 5.23
N ASN A 609 -5.72 0.78 4.55
CA ASN A 609 -6.87 0.18 3.92
C ASN A 609 -6.34 -0.96 3.03
N LYS A 610 -6.54 -2.22 3.42
CA LYS A 610 -6.07 -3.40 2.67
C LYS A 610 -6.68 -3.43 1.27
N ASN A 611 -7.71 -2.62 1.04
CA ASN A 611 -8.34 -2.31 -0.24
C ASN A 611 -7.91 -0.94 -0.78
N LYS A 612 -6.59 -0.66 -0.87
CA LYS A 612 -6.03 0.59 -1.44
C LYS A 612 -6.42 0.88 -2.90
N ALA A 613 -7.29 0.07 -3.48
CA ALA A 613 -7.63 0.17 -4.89
C ALA A 613 -9.09 -0.15 -5.27
N GLN A 614 -9.99 -0.42 -4.32
CA GLN A 614 -11.40 -0.56 -4.70
C GLN A 614 -12.21 0.73 -4.67
N HIS A 615 -11.86 1.76 -3.91
CA HIS A 615 -12.63 3.01 -3.95
C HIS A 615 -11.75 4.21 -3.61
N LYS A 616 -11.08 4.78 -4.62
CA LYS A 616 -10.60 6.16 -4.61
C LYS A 616 -10.65 6.70 -6.03
N LEU A 617 -11.73 7.42 -6.35
CA LEU A 617 -11.94 8.16 -7.59
C LEU A 617 -12.57 9.52 -7.23
N PRO A 618 -12.43 10.52 -8.11
CA PRO A 618 -11.77 11.80 -7.86
C PRO A 618 -12.68 12.85 -7.24
N THR A 619 -12.07 13.73 -6.46
CA THR A 619 -12.58 15.08 -6.28
C THR A 619 -11.53 16.07 -6.74
N ASN A 620 -11.78 16.63 -7.92
CA ASN A 620 -11.16 17.87 -8.40
C ASN A 620 -11.19 18.92 -7.28
N ARG A 621 -10.10 19.02 -6.51
CA ARG A 621 -9.64 20.16 -5.70
C ARG A 621 -8.54 19.69 -4.74
N ARG A 622 -7.31 20.02 -5.11
CA ARG A 622 -6.09 20.16 -4.28
C ARG A 622 -6.35 20.04 -2.78
N VAL A 623 -5.90 18.95 -2.14
CA VAL A 623 -5.72 18.91 -0.69
C VAL A 623 -4.31 19.40 -0.36
N MET A 624 -4.18 20.71 -0.19
CA MET A 624 -3.05 21.32 0.49
C MET A 624 -3.56 22.41 1.46
N ILE A 625 -3.25 22.23 2.74
CA ILE A 625 -3.16 23.33 3.71
C ILE A 625 -1.67 23.43 4.06
N PRO A 626 -0.99 24.57 3.81
CA PRO A 626 0.44 24.72 4.13
C PRO A 626 0.76 24.44 5.60
N LYS A 627 1.98 23.92 5.83
CA LYS A 627 2.57 23.45 7.11
C LYS A 627 2.46 24.44 8.29
N ARG A 628 2.31 25.75 8.03
CA ARG A 628 2.09 26.77 9.07
C ARG A 628 0.63 26.92 9.54
N ARG A 629 -0.36 26.25 8.91
CA ARG A 629 -1.80 26.45 9.16
C ARG A 629 -2.57 25.23 9.67
N TRP A 630 -2.00 24.03 9.63
CA TRP A 630 -2.63 22.80 10.18
C TRP A 630 -2.50 22.69 11.71
N SER A 631 -1.42 23.21 12.29
CA SER A 631 -1.21 23.27 13.75
C SER A 631 -2.28 24.10 14.46
N THR A 632 -2.84 25.11 13.78
CA THR A 632 -3.94 25.95 14.28
C THR A 632 -5.30 25.25 14.16
N LEU A 633 -5.49 24.43 13.11
CA LEU A 633 -6.72 23.65 12.87
C LEU A 633 -6.91 22.57 13.94
N SER A 634 -5.84 21.87 14.29
CA SER A 634 -5.90 20.70 15.15
C SER A 634 -6.17 21.01 16.62
N ARG A 635 -5.98 22.23 17.10
CA ARG A 635 -6.26 22.60 18.51
C ARG A 635 -7.73 22.97 18.75
N LYS A 636 -8.53 23.01 17.68
CA LYS A 636 -9.86 23.62 17.67
C LYS A 636 -10.92 22.71 17.05
N LEU A 637 -10.62 21.42 16.93
CA LEU A 637 -11.45 20.47 16.22
C LEU A 637 -11.67 19.21 17.07
N THR A 638 -12.93 18.86 17.26
CA THR A 638 -13.36 17.61 17.88
C THR A 638 -14.21 16.84 16.88
N LEU A 639 -13.98 15.54 16.76
CA LEU A 639 -14.78 14.62 15.96
C LEU A 639 -15.53 13.67 16.89
N MET A 640 -16.85 13.58 16.75
CA MET A 640 -17.72 12.85 17.66
C MET A 640 -18.56 11.84 16.90
N SER A 641 -18.69 10.64 17.45
CA SER A 641 -19.62 9.63 16.94
C SER A 641 -21.06 10.01 17.31
N MET A 642 -22.00 9.89 16.37
CA MET A 642 -23.43 9.97 16.63
C MET A 642 -24.11 8.65 16.28
N GLU A 643 -25.32 8.42 16.77
CA GLU A 643 -26.14 7.36 16.22
C GLU A 643 -26.97 7.82 15.02
N THR A 644 -27.15 6.91 14.06
CA THR A 644 -27.99 7.08 12.86
C THR A 644 -29.42 7.55 13.14
N THR A 645 -29.97 7.27 14.34
CA THR A 645 -31.32 7.70 14.74
C THR A 645 -31.44 9.23 14.87
N PHE A 646 -30.34 9.92 15.19
CA PHE A 646 -30.26 11.38 15.30
C PHE A 646 -30.13 12.11 13.95
N MET A 647 -29.69 11.40 12.91
CA MET A 647 -29.60 11.94 11.55
C MET A 647 -30.88 11.79 10.73
N LYS A 648 -31.77 10.84 11.09
CA LYS A 648 -33.04 10.59 10.36
C LYS A 648 -33.98 11.80 10.19
N PRO A 649 -34.05 12.80 11.08
CA PRO A 649 -34.86 13.99 10.82
C PRO A 649 -34.25 14.89 9.72
N LEU A 650 -32.94 14.80 9.48
CA LEU A 650 -32.16 15.68 8.59
C LEU A 650 -31.82 15.04 7.23
N SER A 651 -31.75 13.71 7.10
CA SER A 651 -31.28 13.04 5.87
C SER A 651 -32.32 12.91 4.76
N HIS A 652 -33.63 12.86 5.08
CA HIS A 652 -34.67 12.55 4.10
C HIS A 652 -35.06 13.71 3.15
N THR A 653 -34.78 14.96 3.54
CA THR A 653 -35.19 16.17 2.79
C THR A 653 -34.08 16.76 1.91
N TRP A 654 -32.82 16.66 2.33
CA TRP A 654 -31.71 17.40 1.69
C TRP A 654 -31.04 16.64 0.54
N VAL A 655 -30.84 15.32 0.66
CA VAL A 655 -30.18 14.53 -0.40
C VAL A 655 -31.07 14.35 -1.63
N LYS A 656 -32.41 14.34 -1.47
CA LYS A 656 -33.36 14.18 -2.57
C LYS A 656 -33.39 15.35 -3.56
N GLN A 657 -32.95 16.56 -3.18
CA GLN A 657 -32.90 17.71 -4.08
C GLN A 657 -31.72 17.69 -5.07
N ALA A 658 -30.62 16.98 -4.76
CA ALA A 658 -29.44 16.90 -5.61
C ALA A 658 -29.57 15.92 -6.81
N SER A 659 -30.71 15.20 -6.93
CA SER A 659 -30.97 14.17 -7.94
C SER A 659 -31.62 14.66 -9.25
N ARG A 660 -31.78 15.97 -9.47
CA ARG A 660 -32.29 16.52 -10.75
C ARG A 660 -31.14 17.15 -11.57
N PRO A 661 -30.99 16.84 -12.87
CA PRO A 661 -29.96 17.45 -13.69
C PRO A 661 -30.40 18.88 -14.03
N THR A 662 -29.58 19.87 -13.68
CA THR A 662 -29.73 21.24 -14.20
C THR A 662 -28.51 21.63 -15.00
N SER A 663 -28.76 21.76 -16.30
CA SER A 663 -27.91 22.33 -17.32
C SER A 663 -27.98 23.87 -17.30
N TYR A 664 -26.83 24.53 -17.49
CA TYR A 664 -26.62 25.91 -17.97
C TYR A 664 -27.28 27.10 -17.23
N TYR A 665 -26.47 27.95 -16.56
CA TYR A 665 -25.95 29.24 -17.09
C TYR A 665 -25.25 30.06 -15.98
N TYR A 666 -24.10 30.64 -16.34
CA TYR A 666 -23.44 31.75 -15.64
C TYR A 666 -24.25 33.04 -15.88
N ALA A 667 -24.45 33.90 -14.86
CA ALA A 667 -24.19 35.36 -14.89
C ALA A 667 -24.97 36.18 -13.83
N ARG A 668 -24.21 37.04 -13.13
CA ARG A 668 -24.45 38.46 -12.76
C ARG A 668 -25.75 38.94 -12.08
N THR A 669 -25.54 39.38 -10.83
CA THR A 669 -25.83 40.73 -10.25
C THR A 669 -27.17 41.44 -10.44
N LYS A 670 -27.68 41.90 -9.27
CA LYS A 670 -28.38 43.16 -8.96
C LYS A 670 -29.91 43.27 -9.23
N GLN A 671 -30.62 43.34 -8.09
CA GLN A 671 -31.49 44.45 -7.66
C GLN A 671 -32.95 44.51 -8.17
N VAL A 672 -33.82 44.79 -7.19
CA VAL A 672 -35.15 45.44 -7.24
C VAL A 672 -36.41 44.55 -7.14
N SER A 673 -37.17 44.92 -6.11
CA SER A 673 -38.54 44.61 -5.69
C SER A 673 -39.64 44.55 -6.77
N LYS A 674 -40.70 43.75 -6.55
CA LYS A 674 -42.06 44.18 -6.14
C LYS A 674 -43.11 43.09 -6.42
N ARG A 675 -43.95 42.90 -5.40
CA ARG A 675 -45.42 42.62 -5.40
C ARG A 675 -46.02 41.51 -6.27
N THR A 676 -46.77 40.71 -5.55
CA THR A 676 -47.80 39.73 -5.92
C THR A 676 -49.04 40.31 -6.62
N TRP A 677 -49.64 39.41 -7.42
CA TRP A 677 -51.07 39.17 -7.67
C TRP A 677 -51.79 39.78 -8.91
N TYR A 678 -52.40 38.83 -9.64
CA TYR A 678 -53.70 38.84 -10.34
C TYR A 678 -53.81 38.92 -11.88
N GLN A 679 -54.54 37.89 -12.37
CA GLN A 679 -55.47 37.81 -13.52
C GLN A 679 -54.94 37.45 -14.92
N ALA A 680 -55.39 36.28 -15.39
CA ALA A 680 -56.10 36.00 -16.66
C ALA A 680 -55.82 34.54 -17.07
N LYS A 681 -56.73 33.69 -17.56
CA LYS A 681 -58.16 33.73 -17.85
C LYS A 681 -58.55 32.27 -18.13
N GLN A 682 -59.66 31.80 -17.57
CA GLN A 682 -60.39 30.66 -18.15
C GLN A 682 -60.97 31.08 -19.50
N ALA A 683 -61.05 30.16 -20.47
CA ALA A 683 -62.27 29.93 -21.26
C ALA A 683 -62.10 28.85 -22.34
N ARG A 684 -63.08 27.92 -22.32
CA ARG A 684 -63.70 27.15 -23.44
C ARG A 684 -62.89 26.00 -24.05
N LYS A 685 -63.50 24.89 -24.48
CA LYS A 685 -64.74 24.12 -24.20
C LYS A 685 -64.59 22.84 -25.07
N PRO A 686 -65.38 21.77 -24.82
CA PRO A 686 -65.12 20.39 -25.29
C PRO A 686 -66.00 19.98 -26.50
N ALA A 687 -65.74 18.80 -27.11
CA ALA A 687 -66.77 17.79 -27.44
C ALA A 687 -66.20 16.53 -28.16
N ASN A 688 -66.74 15.39 -27.71
CA ASN A 688 -66.79 14.00 -28.19
C ASN A 688 -66.70 13.70 -29.72
N HIS A 689 -66.20 12.51 -30.06
CA HIS A 689 -66.92 11.49 -30.86
C HIS A 689 -66.26 10.08 -30.89
N THR A 690 -67.02 9.09 -30.41
CA THR A 690 -67.31 7.72 -30.91
C THR A 690 -66.30 6.77 -31.63
N LYS A 691 -66.31 5.50 -31.14
CA LYS A 691 -65.90 4.13 -31.62
C LYS A 691 -66.13 3.82 -33.13
N PRO A 692 -65.67 2.69 -33.77
CA PRO A 692 -65.50 1.30 -33.24
C PRO A 692 -64.36 0.40 -33.85
N GLY A 693 -64.23 -0.87 -33.40
CA GLY A 693 -63.45 -1.94 -34.08
C GLY A 693 -62.86 -3.02 -33.14
N ILE A 694 -63.52 -4.16 -32.87
CA ILE A 694 -63.44 -5.50 -33.52
C ILE A 694 -62.61 -6.53 -32.70
N ARG A 695 -63.19 -7.75 -32.62
CA ARG A 695 -62.77 -9.06 -32.03
C ARG A 695 -61.34 -9.47 -32.47
N SER A 696 -60.57 -10.36 -31.82
CA SER A 696 -60.85 -11.78 -31.52
C SER A 696 -59.67 -12.47 -30.79
N GLN A 697 -60.02 -13.26 -29.77
CA GLN A 697 -59.50 -14.54 -29.23
C GLN A 697 -58.00 -14.92 -28.98
N PRO A 698 -57.78 -15.78 -27.95
CA PRO A 698 -56.48 -16.27 -27.46
C PRO A 698 -56.17 -17.71 -27.93
N TYR A 699 -54.93 -18.19 -27.69
CA TYR A 699 -54.65 -19.63 -27.63
C TYR A 699 -53.77 -19.98 -26.43
N TYR A 700 -54.17 -21.05 -25.76
CA TYR A 700 -53.59 -21.67 -24.57
C TYR A 700 -53.36 -23.17 -24.88
N VAL A 701 -52.51 -23.79 -24.07
CA VAL A 701 -52.33 -25.25 -23.77
C VAL A 701 -51.58 -26.11 -24.82
N PRO A 702 -50.93 -27.27 -24.48
CA PRO A 702 -50.39 -27.78 -23.21
C PRO A 702 -48.93 -28.35 -23.22
N ILE A 703 -48.36 -28.34 -22.02
CA ILE A 703 -47.65 -29.42 -21.28
C ILE A 703 -47.55 -30.82 -21.93
N ARG A 704 -46.33 -31.38 -21.96
CA ARG A 704 -46.06 -32.82 -21.67
C ARG A 704 -44.63 -33.06 -21.12
N LYS A 705 -44.60 -33.52 -19.87
CA LYS A 705 -43.64 -34.44 -19.19
C LYS A 705 -42.22 -34.60 -19.77
N ARG A 706 -41.22 -34.11 -19.04
CA ARG A 706 -40.26 -34.91 -18.25
C ARG A 706 -39.44 -34.02 -17.33
#